data_AF-A0A8J6ZFL9-F1
#
_entry.id   AF-A0A8J6ZFL9-F1
#
_cell.length_a   1.000
_cell.length_b   1.000
_cell.length_c   1.000
_cell.angle_alpha   90.00
_cell.angle_beta   90.00
_cell.angle_gamma   90.00
#
_symmetry.space_group_name_H-M   'P 1'
#
loop_
_entity.id
_entity.type
_entity.pdbx_description
1 polymer ?
#
loop_
_entity_poly.entity_id
_entity_poly.type
_entity_poly.pdbx_seq_one_letter_code
_entity_poly.pdbx_strand_id
1 'polypeptide(L)'
;MSEALRTFMNIFDSDAVKKIIIPKIQRDYAQGRNTAEVSRVRERFLDALYKAVTVGPPIKLDFVYGNLHEDGTLTPLDGQQRLTTLFLLHWYAARKEHVPPAETAFLKNFSYDTRPDSREFCRFLIDCDDLIGGKISDALENSALFPLGWKKDPTVSSMLVMLDAIEEKFRGVKNLWDKLKGGAISFYFLSIEDLKLTDEIYVTMNSRGKPLTDFEHFKAEFKRRLDDIDRELSDRIVLKIDTVWTDLLWAYRKKISVDSGFLAYFGFLCNVILYRKDGTPRGKSRDPFDLLEEFFGGGEDIVRVNVDFMERNFDCWAELSKREPIEKFFADRVSVGSRTDKTVNHHEPGKIVTYFDEADFFGDCLRSGKNFSLGKVVMLYAFVVYLLNAKKISDADFRRRIRIVNNLVTNSAGAELSDSVTRHNGNRIPAMLEQVNNVIIDGKILPFDKLTAANKFNFNATQLKEEQDKLSWTIANPDKADSLFALEDHYLLYGQIGVVGLDYPEYFARFIELFNCDYDKISCALLIKGDYYQIDGNGRRYQLGSVKPQSWQNLFHKSALAEGFDNTKSALSNILYGAHPLTNDYLQQIIHDYLADCQRRNEFDWKYYFVKYPAFRPKRYGKYWWEDFSDEPYCFVTLYEQQKRSTNSYQPFLKAIGVGEISRDDLGMRLVFGEHSVTCENDAYVVYDINTGKIKDRLPIAQRNGLDTEDRVAKFAAWAEKNFGGINLEYEAVIGLEIHSELKTDTKIFCGCATTFGAEQNTHVCPVCLGLPGVLPTINRRVVEFAIKAGLATNCKINRYSKFDRKNYYYPDLPKNWQTSQYDLPIAYEGHVEIDVDGVRKTVRLTRIHMEEDAGKLVHSGTTIKDSASSNVDYNRTGVPLIEIVSEPDMHSAAEARAYMEKIKSILEYIDVSNCRMEEGNLRADINVSLRPVGSEKLGTRTEMKNINSFKALEDAINYEIERQAEVLDDGGKIIQETRTWNPERGITQSMRSKEDAHDYRYMPEPDLPPIVTTDEEIEAFRKSLPELPDARRKRLIESFGLSDYDAGIITGSRAMAEYFDAVIDAGADAKSAANWIMGDLSKKLNADSLTIERSPVDAKRLAEMIKLIADGTISGKIAKTVFAEMWTSPDSPAQIVKAKGLVQITDTGAIEAAVDEVIAKNPKAVDEYRGGKKKALGALVGQVMKLTRGKANPQLVNQLLAKKLDA
;
A
#
# COMPACT_ATOMS: atom_id res chain seq x y z
N MET A 1 24.99 29.25 -49.50
CA MET A 1 25.55 28.35 -50.55
C MET A 1 24.69 27.08 -50.63
N SER A 2 24.76 26.33 -51.73
CA SER A 2 23.91 25.15 -52.03
C SER A 2 24.02 24.01 -51.00
N GLU A 3 22.93 23.27 -50.78
CA GLU A 3 22.93 21.90 -50.22
C GLU A 3 24.02 21.05 -50.89
N ALA A 4 25.19 20.97 -50.27
CA ALA A 4 26.31 20.22 -50.82
C ALA A 4 26.41 18.88 -50.10
N LEU A 5 26.38 17.80 -50.88
CA LEU A 5 26.73 16.47 -50.39
C LEU A 5 28.23 16.47 -50.03
N ARG A 6 28.54 16.14 -48.78
CA ARG A 6 29.91 16.13 -48.26
C ARG A 6 30.28 14.74 -47.73
N THR A 7 31.57 14.45 -47.76
CA THR A 7 32.16 13.34 -47.00
C THR A 7 32.83 13.92 -45.75
N PHE A 8 33.23 13.06 -44.81
CA PHE A 8 33.98 13.52 -43.63
C PHE A 8 35.35 14.13 -44.00
N MET A 9 35.96 13.71 -45.11
CA MET A 9 37.20 14.30 -45.62
C MET A 9 36.93 15.64 -46.33
N ASN A 10 36.03 15.65 -47.30
CA ASN A 10 35.83 16.77 -48.22
C ASN A 10 35.06 17.95 -47.61
N ILE A 11 34.60 17.83 -46.36
CA ILE A 11 34.01 18.96 -45.62
C ILE A 11 35.07 20.02 -45.31
N PHE A 12 36.32 19.61 -45.07
CA PHE A 12 37.45 20.49 -44.74
C PHE A 12 38.12 21.15 -45.96
N ASP A 13 37.84 20.64 -47.15
CA ASP A 13 38.39 21.18 -48.41
C ASP A 13 37.59 22.39 -48.94
N SER A 14 36.45 22.71 -48.32
CA SER A 14 35.66 23.88 -48.67
C SER A 14 36.21 25.13 -47.98
N ASP A 15 36.21 26.28 -48.66
CA ASP A 15 36.64 27.58 -48.09
C ASP A 15 35.83 28.00 -46.83
N ALA A 16 34.75 27.28 -46.51
CA ALA A 16 33.82 27.59 -45.41
C ALA A 16 34.16 26.89 -44.08
N VAL A 17 34.47 25.59 -44.07
CA VAL A 17 34.68 24.81 -42.82
C VAL A 17 36.15 24.43 -42.65
N LYS A 18 36.83 25.08 -41.70
CA LYS A 18 38.23 24.81 -41.35
C LYS A 18 38.38 23.85 -40.15
N LYS A 19 37.38 23.79 -39.27
CA LYS A 19 37.41 23.00 -38.03
C LYS A 19 36.02 22.56 -37.60
N ILE A 20 35.89 21.40 -36.96
CA ILE A 20 34.66 20.91 -36.33
C ILE A 20 34.88 20.79 -34.82
N ILE A 21 34.02 21.40 -34.01
CA ILE A 21 34.08 21.35 -32.54
C ILE A 21 32.74 20.89 -31.97
N ILE A 22 32.70 19.73 -31.30
CA ILE A 22 31.49 19.22 -30.63
C ILE A 22 31.18 20.04 -29.36
N PRO A 23 30.03 20.72 -29.22
CA PRO A 23 29.75 21.64 -28.11
C PRO A 23 29.37 20.96 -26.77
N LYS A 24 29.57 21.69 -25.66
CA LYS A 24 29.28 21.23 -24.27
C LYS A 24 27.81 20.89 -23.99
N ILE A 25 26.86 21.44 -24.74
CA ILE A 25 25.39 21.28 -24.52
C ILE A 25 24.92 19.83 -24.78
N GLN A 26 25.75 18.95 -25.35
CA GLN A 26 25.41 17.55 -25.59
C GLN A 26 25.67 16.62 -24.38
N ARG A 27 24.80 15.62 -24.20
CA ARG A 27 25.07 14.43 -23.36
C ARG A 27 26.23 13.61 -23.94
N ASP A 28 26.96 12.87 -23.10
CA ASP A 28 28.10 12.01 -23.48
C ASP A 28 27.87 11.19 -24.76
N TYR A 29 28.93 10.89 -25.52
CA TYR A 29 28.88 10.07 -26.74
C TYR A 29 28.10 8.77 -26.52
N ALA A 30 26.84 8.73 -26.96
CA ALA A 30 25.86 7.75 -26.53
C ALA A 30 25.94 6.45 -27.34
N GLN A 31 26.34 6.52 -28.61
CA GLN A 31 26.46 5.34 -29.49
C GLN A 31 27.54 4.34 -29.01
N GLY A 32 28.45 4.77 -28.14
CA GLY A 32 29.47 3.92 -27.54
C GLY A 32 29.13 3.36 -26.15
N ARG A 33 27.92 3.56 -25.61
CA ARG A 33 27.57 3.03 -24.28
C ARG A 33 27.40 1.50 -24.31
N ASN A 34 27.55 0.88 -23.13
CA ASN A 34 27.54 -0.58 -22.97
C ASN A 34 26.21 -1.14 -22.44
N THR A 35 25.07 -0.60 -22.90
CA THR A 35 23.72 -1.11 -22.57
C THR A 35 23.16 -1.94 -23.73
N ALA A 36 22.35 -2.97 -23.45
CA ALA A 36 21.81 -3.90 -24.46
C ALA A 36 21.12 -3.21 -25.66
N GLU A 37 20.32 -2.17 -25.41
CA GLU A 37 19.63 -1.40 -26.45
C GLU A 37 20.60 -0.63 -27.36
N VAL A 38 21.58 0.05 -26.76
CA VAL A 38 22.63 0.81 -27.48
C VAL A 38 23.52 -0.12 -28.29
N SER A 39 23.85 -1.31 -27.76
CA SER A 39 24.62 -2.32 -28.52
C SER A 39 23.91 -2.70 -29.81
N ARG A 40 22.59 -2.93 -29.76
CA ARG A 40 21.76 -3.21 -30.96
C ARG A 40 21.78 -2.06 -31.96
N VAL A 41 21.65 -0.81 -31.50
CA VAL A 41 21.69 0.38 -32.38
C VAL A 41 23.07 0.57 -33.01
N ARG A 42 24.15 0.39 -32.23
CA ARG A 42 25.53 0.44 -32.70
C ARG A 42 25.77 -0.63 -33.78
N GLU A 43 25.38 -1.87 -33.53
CA GLU A 43 25.52 -2.96 -34.49
C GLU A 43 24.78 -2.68 -35.80
N ARG A 44 23.52 -2.21 -35.74
CA ARG A 44 22.75 -1.84 -36.94
C ARG A 44 23.40 -0.71 -37.71
N PHE A 45 23.90 0.32 -37.02
CA PHE A 45 24.57 1.45 -37.66
C PHE A 45 25.87 1.03 -38.33
N LEU A 46 26.73 0.28 -37.62
CA LEU A 46 27.98 -0.25 -38.18
C LEU A 46 27.73 -1.24 -39.32
N ASP A 47 26.65 -2.03 -39.28
CA ASP A 47 26.26 -2.91 -40.37
C ASP A 47 25.87 -2.13 -41.64
N ALA A 48 25.16 -1.00 -41.49
CA ALA A 48 24.85 -0.12 -42.61
C ALA A 48 26.12 0.49 -43.24
N LEU A 49 27.05 0.97 -42.41
CA LEU A 49 28.35 1.49 -42.89
C LEU A 49 29.20 0.38 -43.54
N TYR A 50 29.21 -0.81 -42.93
CA TYR A 50 29.94 -1.97 -43.43
C TYR A 50 29.43 -2.40 -44.80
N LYS A 51 28.10 -2.47 -44.99
CA LYS A 51 27.47 -2.76 -46.29
C LYS A 51 27.91 -1.75 -47.35
N ALA A 52 27.89 -0.44 -47.03
CA ALA A 52 28.29 0.62 -47.95
C ALA A 52 29.75 0.51 -48.45
N VAL A 53 30.65 -0.09 -47.66
CA VAL A 53 32.06 -0.28 -48.04
C VAL A 53 32.40 -1.69 -48.51
N THR A 54 31.42 -2.60 -48.63
CA THR A 54 31.66 -4.00 -49.04
C THR A 54 30.83 -4.44 -50.24
N VAL A 55 29.50 -4.39 -50.14
CA VAL A 55 28.57 -5.00 -51.12
C VAL A 55 27.39 -4.12 -51.51
N GLY A 56 27.11 -3.04 -50.79
CA GLY A 56 25.98 -2.13 -51.01
C GLY A 56 26.34 -0.84 -51.75
N PRO A 57 25.35 -0.09 -52.25
CA PRO A 57 25.56 1.25 -52.81
C PRO A 57 26.10 2.23 -51.75
N PRO A 58 26.75 3.34 -52.15
CA PRO A 58 27.15 4.39 -51.23
C PRO A 58 25.98 4.84 -50.35
N ILE A 59 26.25 5.02 -49.05
CA ILE A 59 25.24 5.44 -48.08
C ILE A 59 25.25 6.97 -47.89
N LYS A 60 24.06 7.55 -47.79
CA LYS A 60 23.85 8.96 -47.44
C LYS A 60 23.32 9.03 -46.01
N LEU A 61 24.13 9.53 -45.09
CA LEU A 61 23.85 9.70 -43.67
C LEU A 61 23.13 11.03 -43.43
N ASP A 62 21.86 11.14 -43.83
CA ASP A 62 20.95 12.28 -43.60
C ASP A 62 21.65 13.66 -43.59
N PHE A 63 21.24 14.56 -42.70
CA PHE A 63 21.75 15.91 -42.58
C PHE A 63 22.74 16.03 -41.41
N VAL A 64 23.74 16.90 -41.59
CA VAL A 64 24.59 17.46 -40.54
C VAL A 64 24.45 18.96 -40.65
N TYR A 65 24.03 19.62 -39.57
CA TYR A 65 23.88 21.07 -39.56
C TYR A 65 24.35 21.68 -38.24
N GLY A 66 24.78 22.93 -38.31
CA GLY A 66 25.34 23.64 -37.16
C GLY A 66 25.69 25.08 -37.44
N ASN A 67 26.18 25.75 -36.40
CA ASN A 67 26.65 27.12 -36.48
C ASN A 67 28.05 27.13 -37.10
N LEU A 68 28.20 27.85 -38.21
CA LEU A 68 29.50 28.11 -38.82
C LEU A 68 29.97 29.49 -38.36
N HIS A 69 31.06 29.53 -37.62
CA HIS A 69 31.65 30.76 -37.10
C HIS A 69 32.52 31.44 -38.17
N GLU A 70 32.72 32.75 -38.06
CA GLU A 70 33.53 33.56 -39.01
C GLU A 70 34.98 33.05 -39.17
N ASP A 71 35.53 32.38 -38.15
CA ASP A 71 36.86 31.78 -38.17
C ASP A 71 36.93 30.45 -38.94
N GLY A 72 35.80 29.96 -39.46
CA GLY A 72 35.65 28.68 -40.15
C GLY A 72 35.41 27.49 -39.21
N THR A 73 35.14 27.73 -37.93
CA THR A 73 34.78 26.68 -36.97
C THR A 73 33.31 26.29 -37.10
N LEU A 74 33.01 25.02 -37.38
CA LEU A 74 31.67 24.44 -37.33
C LEU A 74 31.39 23.88 -35.93
N THR A 75 30.34 24.38 -35.30
CA THR A 75 29.75 23.80 -34.08
C THR A 75 28.46 23.05 -34.47
N PRO A 76 28.51 21.72 -34.64
CA PRO A 76 27.34 20.95 -35.07
C PRO A 76 26.25 20.97 -33.99
N LEU A 77 25.03 21.26 -34.43
CA LEU A 77 23.82 21.18 -33.61
C LEU A 77 23.07 19.86 -33.79
N ASP A 78 23.21 19.21 -34.95
CA ASP A 78 22.85 17.80 -35.17
C ASP A 78 23.97 17.06 -35.92
N GLY A 79 24.00 15.73 -35.75
CA GLY A 79 24.98 14.86 -36.40
C GLY A 79 26.29 14.65 -35.65
N GLN A 80 26.41 15.12 -34.40
CA GLN A 80 27.63 15.00 -33.59
C GLN A 80 28.06 13.55 -33.34
N GLN A 81 27.10 12.66 -33.07
CA GLN A 81 27.36 11.23 -32.86
C GLN A 81 27.87 10.57 -34.15
N ARG A 82 27.28 10.93 -35.30
CA ARG A 82 27.71 10.49 -36.64
C ARG A 82 29.12 11.00 -36.95
N LEU A 83 29.38 12.29 -36.75
CA LEU A 83 30.70 12.90 -36.95
C LEU A 83 31.77 12.28 -36.05
N THR A 84 31.44 11.97 -34.78
CA THR A 84 32.34 11.27 -33.87
C THR A 84 32.62 9.84 -34.35
N THR A 85 31.61 9.09 -34.78
CA THR A 85 31.81 7.74 -35.36
C THR A 85 32.65 7.79 -36.63
N LEU A 86 32.41 8.77 -37.50
CA LEU A 86 33.17 8.96 -38.73
C LEU A 86 34.63 9.32 -38.43
N PHE A 87 34.90 10.20 -37.47
CA PHE A 87 36.25 10.49 -36.99
C PHE A 87 36.98 9.20 -36.56
N LEU A 88 36.34 8.38 -35.71
CA LEU A 88 36.92 7.12 -35.22
C LEU A 88 37.14 6.11 -36.36
N LEU A 89 36.20 5.99 -37.30
CA LEU A 89 36.31 5.10 -38.45
C LEU A 89 37.43 5.52 -39.41
N HIS A 90 37.60 6.83 -39.66
CA HIS A 90 38.67 7.36 -40.50
C HIS A 90 40.03 7.20 -39.81
N TRP A 91 40.10 7.45 -38.50
CA TRP A 91 41.30 7.16 -37.71
C TRP A 91 41.68 5.68 -37.80
N TYR A 92 40.73 4.76 -37.59
CA TYR A 92 40.96 3.32 -37.68
C TYR A 92 41.45 2.91 -39.07
N ALA A 93 40.80 3.38 -40.14
CA ALA A 93 41.18 3.09 -41.52
C ALA A 93 42.59 3.60 -41.84
N ALA A 94 42.93 4.83 -41.43
CA ALA A 94 44.25 5.42 -41.64
C ALA A 94 45.36 4.59 -40.98
N ARG A 95 45.13 4.14 -39.75
CA ARG A 95 46.10 3.36 -38.99
C ARG A 95 46.23 1.92 -39.51
N LYS A 96 45.10 1.29 -39.86
CA LYS A 96 45.06 -0.06 -40.42
C LYS A 96 45.84 -0.16 -41.75
N GLU A 97 45.80 0.88 -42.57
CA GLU A 97 46.37 0.88 -43.93
C GLU A 97 47.68 1.68 -44.05
N HIS A 98 48.26 2.12 -42.92
CA HIS A 98 49.51 2.89 -42.86
C HIS A 98 49.53 4.14 -43.76
N VAL A 99 48.43 4.89 -43.72
CA VAL A 99 48.26 6.09 -44.55
C VAL A 99 49.25 7.19 -44.15
N PRO A 100 49.96 7.85 -45.09
CA PRO A 100 50.92 8.90 -44.78
C PRO A 100 50.32 10.07 -43.99
N PRO A 101 51.08 10.72 -43.07
CA PRO A 101 50.60 11.86 -42.28
C PRO A 101 50.06 13.04 -43.10
N ALA A 102 50.53 13.21 -44.34
CA ALA A 102 50.05 14.25 -45.24
C ALA A 102 48.58 14.05 -45.64
N GLU A 103 48.10 12.80 -45.76
CA GLU A 103 46.71 12.49 -46.12
C GLU A 103 45.78 12.45 -44.91
N THR A 104 46.30 12.34 -43.69
CA THR A 104 45.51 12.29 -42.44
C THR A 104 45.48 13.63 -41.71
N ALA A 105 46.16 14.67 -42.23
CA ALA A 105 46.29 15.98 -41.59
C ALA A 105 44.94 16.61 -41.21
N PHE A 106 43.88 16.37 -41.98
CA PHE A 106 42.54 16.90 -41.71
C PHE A 106 41.92 16.36 -40.41
N LEU A 107 42.35 15.21 -39.89
CA LEU A 107 41.82 14.67 -38.62
C LEU A 107 42.09 15.63 -37.44
N LYS A 108 43.15 16.45 -37.51
CA LYS A 108 43.46 17.51 -36.54
C LYS A 108 42.40 18.60 -36.45
N ASN A 109 41.54 18.68 -37.47
CA ASN A 109 40.47 19.66 -37.54
C ASN A 109 39.20 19.19 -36.81
N PHE A 110 39.16 18.01 -36.19
CA PHE A 110 38.05 17.54 -35.35
C PHE A 110 38.39 17.60 -33.85
N SER A 111 37.51 18.13 -33.00
CA SER A 111 37.74 18.26 -31.56
C SER A 111 36.45 18.34 -30.74
N TYR A 112 36.56 18.19 -29.41
CA TYR A 112 35.47 18.44 -28.44
C TYR A 112 35.68 19.78 -27.70
N ASP A 113 34.58 20.50 -27.41
CA ASP A 113 34.58 21.72 -26.61
C ASP A 113 34.67 21.42 -25.10
N THR A 114 35.29 22.34 -24.34
CA THR A 114 35.52 22.47 -22.89
C THR A 114 35.62 21.24 -21.96
N ARG A 115 35.55 20.00 -22.46
CA ARG A 115 35.98 18.76 -21.78
C ARG A 115 37.46 18.54 -22.06
N PRO A 116 38.33 18.83 -21.08
CA PRO A 116 39.77 18.69 -21.29
C PRO A 116 40.12 17.25 -21.68
N ASP A 117 39.52 16.26 -21.00
CA ASP A 117 39.85 14.84 -21.20
C ASP A 117 39.48 14.32 -22.60
N SER A 118 38.25 14.56 -23.08
CA SER A 118 37.84 14.12 -24.42
C SER A 118 38.62 14.85 -25.53
N ARG A 119 38.96 16.12 -25.32
CA ARG A 119 39.78 16.91 -26.26
C ARG A 119 41.21 16.37 -26.35
N GLU A 120 41.84 16.15 -25.20
CA GLU A 120 43.19 15.61 -25.14
C GLU A 120 43.22 14.16 -25.66
N PHE A 121 42.17 13.37 -25.43
CA PHE A 121 42.05 12.03 -25.99
C PHE A 121 41.97 12.03 -27.53
N CYS A 122 41.19 12.93 -28.15
CA CYS A 122 41.18 13.06 -29.61
C CYS A 122 42.56 13.45 -30.18
N ARG A 123 43.32 14.31 -29.48
CA ARG A 123 44.70 14.66 -29.87
C ARG A 123 45.63 13.45 -29.75
N PHE A 124 45.55 12.74 -28.62
CA PHE A 124 46.28 11.52 -28.37
C PHE A 124 46.04 10.47 -29.46
N LEU A 125 44.79 10.25 -29.89
CA LEU A 125 44.49 9.32 -30.99
C LEU A 125 45.24 9.72 -32.27
N ILE A 126 45.23 11.01 -32.63
CA ILE A 126 45.90 11.48 -33.85
C ILE A 126 47.42 11.24 -33.78
N ASP A 127 48.04 11.44 -32.62
CA ASP A 127 49.48 11.28 -32.43
C ASP A 127 49.91 9.83 -32.12
N CYS A 128 48.96 8.91 -31.92
CA CYS A 128 49.20 7.49 -31.62
C CYS A 128 49.54 6.70 -32.89
N ASP A 129 50.79 6.24 -33.02
CA ASP A 129 51.29 5.58 -34.24
C ASP A 129 51.11 4.05 -34.29
N ASP A 130 50.91 3.37 -33.16
CA ASP A 130 50.88 1.91 -33.10
C ASP A 130 49.45 1.34 -32.92
N LEU A 131 48.99 0.53 -33.88
CA LEU A 131 47.91 -0.45 -33.66
C LEU A 131 48.56 -1.80 -33.34
N ILE A 132 48.57 -2.18 -32.06
CA ILE A 132 49.10 -3.49 -31.63
C ILE A 132 47.92 -4.46 -31.55
N GLY A 133 48.03 -5.62 -32.20
CA GLY A 133 46.95 -6.59 -32.35
C GLY A 133 46.33 -7.02 -31.02
N GLY A 134 44.99 -7.00 -30.96
CA GLY A 134 44.19 -7.18 -29.74
C GLY A 134 42.94 -6.29 -29.83
N LYS A 135 42.23 -6.07 -28.70
CA LYS A 135 41.22 -5.00 -28.64
C LYS A 135 41.92 -3.65 -28.68
N ILE A 136 41.44 -2.72 -29.50
CA ILE A 136 41.99 -1.37 -29.60
C ILE A 136 41.95 -0.67 -28.25
N SER A 137 40.87 -0.84 -27.48
CA SER A 137 40.73 -0.26 -26.15
C SER A 137 41.88 -0.68 -25.23
N ASP A 138 42.18 -1.97 -25.15
CA ASP A 138 43.29 -2.52 -24.34
C ASP A 138 44.64 -1.95 -24.78
N ALA A 139 44.88 -1.82 -26.10
CA ALA A 139 46.14 -1.28 -26.62
C ALA A 139 46.35 0.20 -26.26
N LEU A 140 45.28 1.00 -26.35
CA LEU A 140 45.33 2.43 -26.01
C LEU A 140 45.46 2.64 -24.50
N GLU A 141 44.72 1.86 -23.69
CA GLU A 141 44.75 1.95 -22.24
C GLU A 141 46.10 1.54 -21.63
N ASN A 142 46.83 0.63 -22.28
CA ASN A 142 48.15 0.18 -21.84
C ASN A 142 49.30 1.07 -22.34
N SER A 143 49.00 2.14 -23.10
CA SER A 143 50.00 3.11 -23.54
C SER A 143 50.52 3.96 -22.38
N ALA A 144 51.83 4.21 -22.34
CA ALA A 144 52.47 5.06 -21.33
C ALA A 144 51.95 6.52 -21.34
N LEU A 145 51.32 6.93 -22.45
CA LEU A 145 50.78 8.27 -22.66
C LEU A 145 49.26 8.36 -22.38
N PHE A 146 48.62 7.29 -21.88
CA PHE A 146 47.19 7.28 -21.55
C PHE A 146 46.94 7.60 -20.06
N PRO A 147 46.35 8.76 -19.71
CA PRO A 147 45.97 9.07 -18.33
C PRO A 147 44.82 8.18 -17.83
N LEU A 148 45.02 7.50 -16.70
CA LEU A 148 43.98 6.66 -16.06
C LEU A 148 42.68 7.41 -15.75
N GLY A 149 42.74 8.73 -15.59
CA GLY A 149 41.57 9.60 -15.40
C GLY A 149 40.60 9.57 -16.58
N TRP A 150 41.08 9.34 -17.80
CA TRP A 150 40.24 9.30 -19.01
C TRP A 150 39.22 8.16 -19.00
N LYS A 151 39.48 7.05 -18.29
CA LYS A 151 38.49 5.98 -18.10
C LYS A 151 37.22 6.44 -17.39
N LYS A 152 37.32 7.51 -16.59
CA LYS A 152 36.19 8.07 -15.84
C LYS A 152 35.41 9.11 -16.67
N ASP A 153 35.93 9.56 -17.81
CA ASP A 153 35.17 10.38 -18.75
C ASP A 153 34.24 9.48 -19.59
N PRO A 154 32.91 9.66 -19.52
CA PRO A 154 31.98 8.78 -20.20
C PRO A 154 32.07 8.85 -21.73
N THR A 155 32.57 9.96 -22.29
CA THR A 155 32.75 10.12 -23.74
C THR A 155 33.98 9.35 -24.21
N VAL A 156 35.11 9.44 -23.49
CA VAL A 156 36.31 8.66 -23.79
C VAL A 156 36.02 7.16 -23.65
N SER A 157 35.36 6.73 -22.56
CA SER A 157 34.94 5.33 -22.38
C SER A 157 34.07 4.84 -23.54
N SER A 158 33.13 5.66 -24.01
CA SER A 158 32.26 5.30 -25.14
C SER A 158 33.01 5.28 -26.48
N MET A 159 34.02 6.14 -26.68
CA MET A 159 34.87 6.10 -27.87
C MET A 159 35.68 4.80 -27.93
N LEU A 160 36.21 4.32 -26.79
CA LEU A 160 36.93 3.04 -26.69
C LEU A 160 36.04 1.86 -27.09
N VAL A 161 34.80 1.80 -26.59
CA VAL A 161 33.82 0.76 -26.96
C VAL A 161 33.48 0.80 -28.45
N MET A 162 33.31 2.00 -29.02
CA MET A 162 33.06 2.13 -30.45
C MET A 162 34.27 1.70 -31.30
N LEU A 163 35.49 2.02 -30.88
CA LEU A 163 36.72 1.61 -31.57
C LEU A 163 36.84 0.08 -31.64
N ASP A 164 36.56 -0.63 -30.54
CA ASP A 164 36.54 -2.08 -30.52
C ASP A 164 35.47 -2.64 -31.48
N ALA A 165 34.26 -2.06 -31.49
CA ALA A 165 33.19 -2.48 -32.38
C ALA A 165 33.50 -2.21 -33.88
N ILE A 166 34.17 -1.09 -34.17
CA ILE A 166 34.67 -0.79 -35.53
C ILE A 166 35.74 -1.80 -35.91
N GLU A 167 36.68 -2.11 -35.02
CA GLU A 167 37.71 -3.10 -35.29
C GLU A 167 37.09 -4.46 -35.61
N GLU A 168 36.22 -4.97 -34.74
CA GLU A 168 35.54 -6.25 -34.90
C GLU A 168 34.83 -6.37 -36.25
N LYS A 169 34.11 -5.31 -36.65
CA LYS A 169 33.32 -5.31 -37.88
C LYS A 169 34.15 -5.06 -39.14
N PHE A 170 35.16 -4.19 -39.09
CA PHE A 170 35.89 -3.71 -40.28
C PHE A 170 37.28 -4.33 -40.47
N ARG A 171 37.78 -5.17 -39.56
CA ARG A 171 39.09 -5.85 -39.70
C ARG A 171 39.26 -6.58 -41.03
N GLY A 172 38.20 -7.21 -41.55
CA GLY A 172 38.22 -7.94 -42.83
C GLY A 172 38.14 -7.09 -44.11
N VAL A 173 37.82 -5.79 -44.02
CA VAL A 173 37.59 -4.94 -45.21
C VAL A 173 38.92 -4.49 -45.83
N LYS A 174 39.15 -4.81 -47.11
CA LYS A 174 40.31 -4.31 -47.89
C LYS A 174 40.04 -2.95 -48.52
N ASN A 175 41.08 -2.11 -48.60
CA ASN A 175 41.08 -0.76 -49.19
C ASN A 175 39.98 0.12 -48.58
N LEU A 176 39.82 0.07 -47.26
CA LEU A 176 38.84 0.83 -46.51
C LEU A 176 39.10 2.33 -46.66
N TRP A 177 40.35 2.79 -46.63
CA TRP A 177 40.70 4.20 -46.79
C TRP A 177 40.27 4.74 -48.16
N ASP A 178 40.62 4.03 -49.24
CA ASP A 178 40.24 4.41 -50.60
C ASP A 178 38.72 4.47 -50.81
N LYS A 179 37.97 3.58 -50.17
CA LYS A 179 36.50 3.57 -50.23
C LYS A 179 35.88 4.75 -49.49
N LEU A 180 36.42 5.13 -48.34
CA LEU A 180 35.99 6.32 -47.60
C LEU A 180 36.32 7.58 -48.41
N LYS A 181 37.52 7.65 -48.99
CA LYS A 181 37.95 8.73 -49.91
C LYS A 181 37.07 8.81 -51.17
N GLY A 182 36.63 7.66 -51.69
CA GLY A 182 35.72 7.53 -52.83
C GLY A 182 34.26 7.88 -52.55
N GLY A 183 33.93 8.36 -51.35
CA GLY A 183 32.58 8.81 -51.00
C GLY A 183 31.56 7.71 -50.75
N ALA A 184 32.02 6.51 -50.34
CA ALA A 184 31.13 5.42 -49.93
C ALA A 184 30.19 5.82 -48.78
N ILE A 185 30.57 6.81 -47.99
CA ILE A 185 29.78 7.40 -46.92
C ILE A 185 29.75 8.92 -47.10
N SER A 186 28.56 9.48 -47.27
CA SER A 186 28.35 10.91 -47.46
C SER A 186 27.19 11.42 -46.61
N PHE A 187 27.05 12.73 -46.42
CA PHE A 187 25.95 13.37 -45.71
C PHE A 187 25.68 14.76 -46.29
N TYR A 188 24.47 15.28 -46.09
CA TYR A 188 24.13 16.64 -46.50
C TYR A 188 24.58 17.64 -45.44
N PHE A 189 25.40 18.63 -45.82
CA PHE A 189 25.81 19.70 -44.90
C PHE A 189 24.96 20.96 -45.11
N LEU A 190 24.40 21.50 -44.02
CA LEU A 190 23.60 22.73 -44.00
C LEU A 190 24.14 23.68 -42.92
N SER A 191 24.43 24.93 -43.27
CA SER A 191 24.72 25.98 -42.28
C SER A 191 23.41 26.59 -41.76
N ILE A 192 23.37 26.99 -40.49
CA ILE A 192 22.16 27.61 -39.91
C ILE A 192 21.85 28.97 -40.55
N GLU A 193 22.89 29.73 -40.92
CA GLU A 193 22.72 30.99 -41.66
C GLU A 193 22.03 30.78 -43.01
N ASP A 194 22.33 29.68 -43.71
CA ASP A 194 21.68 29.32 -44.98
C ASP A 194 20.20 28.92 -44.81
N LEU A 195 19.80 28.44 -43.62
CA LEU A 195 18.44 27.97 -43.35
C LEU A 195 17.43 29.09 -43.03
N LYS A 196 17.88 30.33 -42.75
CA LYS A 196 17.02 31.46 -42.37
C LYS A 196 16.04 31.15 -41.21
N LEU A 197 16.42 30.28 -40.27
CA LEU A 197 15.57 29.86 -39.15
C LEU A 197 15.90 30.68 -37.88
N THR A 198 14.88 31.10 -37.13
CA THR A 198 15.02 31.74 -35.81
C THR A 198 15.22 30.72 -34.69
N ASP A 199 15.83 31.14 -33.57
CA ASP A 199 16.13 30.32 -32.38
C ASP A 199 14.90 29.60 -31.78
N GLU A 200 13.68 30.07 -32.05
CA GLU A 200 12.44 29.41 -31.60
C GLU A 200 12.15 28.10 -32.34
N ILE A 201 12.48 27.98 -33.64
CA ILE A 201 12.24 26.75 -34.40
C ILE A 201 13.21 25.63 -33.95
N TYR A 202 14.40 26.01 -33.48
CA TYR A 202 15.44 25.13 -32.94
C TYR A 202 14.98 24.30 -31.74
N VAL A 203 14.17 24.88 -30.84
CA VAL A 203 13.60 24.18 -29.68
C VAL A 203 12.56 23.13 -30.14
N THR A 204 11.75 23.48 -31.15
CA THR A 204 10.75 22.56 -31.73
C THR A 204 11.33 21.46 -32.63
N MET A 205 12.49 21.65 -33.26
CA MET A 205 13.12 20.59 -34.07
C MET A 205 13.94 19.61 -33.22
N ASN A 206 14.50 20.05 -32.10
CA ASN A 206 15.19 19.16 -31.14
C ASN A 206 14.24 18.19 -30.41
N SER A 207 12.92 18.36 -30.48
CA SER A 207 11.96 17.33 -30.04
C SER A 207 11.86 16.13 -30.99
N ARG A 208 12.43 16.21 -32.21
CA ARG A 208 12.49 15.11 -33.21
C ARG A 208 13.83 14.35 -33.23
N GLY A 209 14.81 14.73 -32.41
CA GLY A 209 16.04 13.96 -32.18
C GLY A 209 15.85 12.69 -31.33
N LYS A 210 14.60 12.22 -31.17
CA LYS A 210 14.34 10.91 -30.56
C LYS A 210 14.59 9.84 -31.63
N PRO A 211 15.40 8.79 -31.37
CA PRO A 211 15.43 7.62 -32.24
C PRO A 211 13.99 7.12 -32.43
N LEU A 212 13.68 6.64 -33.65
CA LEU A 212 12.38 6.04 -33.96
C LEU A 212 12.08 5.02 -32.86
N THR A 213 10.88 5.09 -32.29
CA THR A 213 10.49 4.13 -31.26
C THR A 213 10.44 2.73 -31.88
N ASP A 214 10.55 1.70 -31.06
CA ASP A 214 10.40 0.31 -31.52
C ASP A 214 9.08 0.10 -32.27
N PHE A 215 8.03 0.84 -31.89
CA PHE A 215 6.74 0.86 -32.57
C PHE A 215 6.81 1.49 -33.97
N GLU A 216 7.48 2.62 -34.15
CA GLU A 216 7.64 3.23 -35.48
C GLU A 216 8.48 2.34 -36.41
N HIS A 217 9.50 1.65 -35.87
CA HIS A 217 10.23 0.63 -36.62
C HIS A 217 9.35 -0.58 -36.97
N PHE A 218 8.56 -1.07 -36.02
CA PHE A 218 7.60 -2.17 -36.23
C PHE A 218 6.58 -1.80 -37.31
N LYS A 219 5.99 -0.61 -37.24
CA LYS A 219 4.97 -0.11 -38.17
C LYS A 219 5.51 0.00 -39.59
N ALA A 220 6.73 0.53 -39.76
CA ALA A 220 7.38 0.62 -41.07
C ALA A 220 7.64 -0.77 -41.68
N GLU A 221 8.14 -1.72 -40.89
CA GLU A 221 8.40 -3.08 -41.33
C GLU A 221 7.11 -3.85 -41.63
N PHE A 222 6.07 -3.66 -40.82
CA PHE A 222 4.75 -4.25 -41.05
C PHE A 222 4.10 -3.70 -42.32
N LYS A 223 4.14 -2.37 -42.53
CA LYS A 223 3.67 -1.75 -43.77
C LYS A 223 4.38 -2.32 -44.99
N ARG A 224 5.71 -2.41 -44.95
CA ARG A 224 6.52 -2.95 -46.06
C ARG A 224 6.06 -4.36 -46.45
N ARG A 225 5.80 -5.22 -45.46
CA ARG A 225 5.33 -6.59 -45.69
C ARG A 225 3.92 -6.65 -46.24
N LEU A 226 3.03 -5.78 -45.77
CA LEU A 226 1.68 -5.71 -46.31
C LEU A 226 1.65 -5.13 -47.73
N ASP A 227 2.49 -4.14 -48.03
CA ASP A 227 2.63 -3.57 -49.38
C ASP A 227 3.03 -4.63 -50.42
N ASP A 228 3.86 -5.60 -50.02
CA ASP A 228 4.27 -6.74 -50.87
C ASP A 228 3.13 -7.73 -51.16
N ILE A 229 2.05 -7.70 -50.38
CA ILE A 229 0.88 -8.58 -50.50
C ILE A 229 -0.29 -7.85 -51.16
N ASP A 230 -0.71 -6.73 -50.56
CA ASP A 230 -1.90 -5.98 -50.93
C ASP A 230 -1.78 -4.54 -50.40
N ARG A 231 -1.51 -3.62 -51.33
CA ARG A 231 -1.32 -2.20 -51.00
C ARG A 231 -2.58 -1.55 -50.42
N GLU A 232 -3.77 -1.97 -50.85
CA GLU A 232 -5.03 -1.42 -50.34
C GLU A 232 -5.28 -1.89 -48.90
N LEU A 233 -5.01 -3.16 -48.62
CA LEU A 233 -5.01 -3.71 -47.26
C LEU A 233 -3.98 -3.01 -46.36
N SER A 234 -2.76 -2.81 -46.87
CA SER A 234 -1.68 -2.13 -46.16
C SER A 234 -2.07 -0.70 -45.76
N ASP A 235 -2.52 0.10 -46.71
CA ASP A 235 -2.92 1.49 -46.46
C ASP A 235 -4.11 1.56 -45.47
N ARG A 236 -5.08 0.63 -45.56
CA ARG A 236 -6.19 0.53 -44.61
C ARG A 236 -5.72 0.25 -43.19
N ILE A 237 -4.86 -0.75 -43.00
CA ILE A 237 -4.41 -1.20 -41.67
C ILE A 237 -3.49 -0.15 -41.04
N VAL A 238 -2.56 0.43 -41.80
CA VAL A 238 -1.66 1.48 -41.29
C VAL A 238 -2.48 2.72 -40.88
N LEU A 239 -3.47 3.11 -41.68
CA LEU A 239 -4.37 4.20 -41.31
C LEU A 239 -5.09 3.92 -39.99
N LYS A 240 -5.57 2.69 -39.77
CA LYS A 240 -6.20 2.29 -38.49
C LYS A 240 -5.23 2.32 -37.32
N ILE A 241 -3.99 1.87 -37.51
CA ILE A 241 -2.93 1.95 -36.50
C ILE A 241 -2.74 3.41 -36.08
N ASP A 242 -2.55 4.32 -37.04
CA ASP A 242 -2.25 5.73 -36.76
C ASP A 242 -3.46 6.55 -36.26
N THR A 243 -4.68 6.05 -36.45
CA THR A 243 -5.91 6.73 -36.05
C THR A 243 -6.66 5.94 -34.97
N VAL A 244 -7.57 5.06 -35.38
CA VAL A 244 -8.55 4.38 -34.53
C VAL A 244 -7.91 3.63 -33.36
N TRP A 245 -6.81 2.91 -33.60
CA TRP A 245 -6.16 2.09 -32.58
C TRP A 245 -5.24 2.91 -31.68
N THR A 246 -4.60 3.96 -32.22
CA THR A 246 -3.86 4.94 -31.41
C THR A 246 -4.80 5.66 -30.46
N ASP A 247 -5.98 6.11 -30.92
CA ASP A 247 -6.99 6.77 -30.08
C ASP A 247 -7.51 5.84 -28.97
N LEU A 248 -7.78 4.57 -29.31
CA LEU A 248 -8.15 3.52 -28.35
C LEU A 248 -7.11 3.41 -27.22
N LEU A 249 -5.84 3.30 -27.58
CA LEU A 249 -4.74 3.12 -26.61
C LEU A 249 -4.41 4.42 -25.87
N TRP A 250 -4.70 5.59 -26.44
CA TRP A 250 -4.51 6.89 -25.82
C TRP A 250 -5.32 7.07 -24.53
N ALA A 251 -6.43 6.35 -24.37
CA ALA A 251 -7.18 6.28 -23.12
C ALA A 251 -6.29 5.82 -21.95
N TYR A 252 -5.34 4.92 -22.20
CA TYR A 252 -4.44 4.33 -21.21
C TYR A 252 -3.11 5.08 -21.01
N ARG A 253 -2.89 6.20 -21.72
CA ARG A 253 -1.59 6.94 -21.76
C ARG A 253 -1.02 7.38 -20.40
N LYS A 254 -1.86 7.46 -19.37
CA LYS A 254 -1.43 7.83 -18.00
C LYS A 254 -0.62 6.71 -17.34
N LYS A 255 -0.81 5.45 -17.76
CA LYS A 255 -0.21 4.26 -17.16
C LYS A 255 0.78 3.53 -18.08
N ILE A 256 0.67 3.73 -19.39
CA ILE A 256 1.53 3.09 -20.41
C ILE A 256 1.92 4.07 -21.51
N SER A 257 3.01 3.79 -22.21
CA SER A 257 3.23 4.36 -23.54
C SER A 257 2.30 3.69 -24.55
N VAL A 258 1.63 4.47 -25.39
CA VAL A 258 0.70 3.96 -26.43
C VAL A 258 1.40 2.94 -27.32
N ASP A 259 2.60 3.27 -27.79
CA ASP A 259 3.50 2.41 -28.56
C ASP A 259 3.75 1.06 -27.88
N SER A 260 4.09 1.09 -26.58
CA SER A 260 4.35 -0.14 -25.82
C SER A 260 3.08 -0.97 -25.60
N GLY A 261 1.93 -0.30 -25.39
CA GLY A 261 0.64 -0.95 -25.25
C GLY A 261 0.23 -1.67 -26.52
N PHE A 262 0.43 -1.05 -27.68
CA PHE A 262 0.17 -1.67 -28.97
C PHE A 262 0.96 -2.98 -29.12
N LEU A 263 2.28 -2.92 -28.89
CA LEU A 263 3.17 -4.08 -29.03
C LEU A 263 2.83 -5.19 -28.01
N ALA A 264 2.40 -4.83 -26.80
CA ALA A 264 1.97 -5.79 -25.79
C ALA A 264 0.71 -6.55 -26.21
N TYR A 265 -0.32 -5.84 -26.69
CA TYR A 265 -1.55 -6.49 -27.17
C TYR A 265 -1.30 -7.28 -28.46
N PHE A 266 -0.45 -6.79 -29.36
CA PHE A 266 0.01 -7.54 -30.53
C PHE A 266 0.63 -8.88 -30.12
N GLY A 267 1.53 -8.88 -29.13
CA GLY A 267 2.12 -10.11 -28.57
C GLY A 267 1.08 -11.07 -27.98
N PHE A 268 0.05 -10.56 -27.30
CA PHE A 268 -1.08 -11.37 -26.83
C PHE A 268 -1.82 -12.04 -28.00
N LEU A 269 -2.10 -11.32 -29.09
CA LEU A 269 -2.78 -11.89 -30.27
C LEU A 269 -1.94 -12.98 -30.94
N CYS A 270 -0.62 -12.78 -31.07
CA CYS A 270 0.29 -13.82 -31.56
C CYS A 270 0.25 -15.09 -30.69
N ASN A 271 0.23 -14.94 -29.36
CA ASN A 271 0.07 -16.08 -28.45
C ASN A 271 -1.25 -16.83 -28.69
N VAL A 272 -2.36 -16.11 -28.84
CA VAL A 272 -3.68 -16.70 -29.15
C VAL A 272 -3.67 -17.44 -30.49
N ILE A 273 -3.08 -16.85 -31.54
CA ILE A 273 -2.93 -17.52 -32.85
C ILE A 273 -2.16 -18.83 -32.68
N LEU A 274 -1.08 -18.81 -31.90
CA LEU A 274 -0.25 -19.98 -31.67
C LEU A 274 -0.98 -21.08 -30.89
N TYR A 275 -1.72 -20.72 -29.83
CA TYR A 275 -2.54 -21.67 -29.08
C TYR A 275 -3.67 -22.29 -29.93
N ARG A 276 -4.28 -21.51 -30.82
CA ARG A 276 -5.30 -22.02 -31.75
C ARG A 276 -4.76 -23.00 -32.80
N LYS A 277 -3.44 -23.00 -33.01
CA LYS A 277 -2.72 -23.96 -33.86
C LYS A 277 -2.03 -25.06 -33.04
N ASP A 278 -2.51 -25.34 -31.83
CA ASP A 278 -1.96 -26.32 -30.88
C ASP A 278 -0.50 -26.08 -30.44
N GLY A 279 0.06 -24.90 -30.70
CA GLY A 279 1.43 -24.51 -30.36
C GLY A 279 1.59 -23.89 -28.97
N THR A 280 2.84 -23.57 -28.59
CA THR A 280 3.19 -22.91 -27.32
C THR A 280 4.16 -21.74 -27.53
N PRO A 281 3.96 -20.57 -26.88
CA PRO A 281 4.92 -19.48 -26.87
C PRO A 281 6.21 -19.78 -26.07
N ARG A 282 6.24 -20.87 -25.28
CA ARG A 282 7.44 -21.23 -24.51
C ARG A 282 8.62 -21.53 -25.40
N GLY A 283 9.75 -20.91 -25.11
CA GLY A 283 11.00 -21.08 -25.87
C GLY A 283 11.02 -20.35 -27.21
N LYS A 284 9.97 -19.60 -27.56
CA LYS A 284 9.94 -18.73 -28.73
C LYS A 284 10.31 -17.30 -28.37
N SER A 285 10.78 -16.55 -29.36
CA SER A 285 11.06 -15.13 -29.18
C SER A 285 9.78 -14.37 -28.82
N ARG A 286 9.94 -13.37 -27.95
CA ARG A 286 8.88 -12.42 -27.58
C ARG A 286 9.18 -11.03 -28.12
N ASP A 287 10.12 -10.93 -29.05
CA ASP A 287 10.44 -9.70 -29.74
C ASP A 287 9.37 -9.43 -30.81
N PRO A 288 8.80 -8.21 -30.90
CA PRO A 288 7.76 -7.91 -31.87
C PRO A 288 8.16 -8.12 -33.34
N PHE A 289 9.45 -8.00 -33.69
CA PHE A 289 9.94 -8.21 -35.05
C PHE A 289 10.05 -9.69 -35.39
N ASP A 290 10.49 -10.51 -34.44
CA ASP A 290 10.50 -11.97 -34.61
C ASP A 290 9.08 -12.52 -34.73
N LEU A 291 8.13 -11.98 -33.95
CA LEU A 291 6.70 -12.31 -34.07
C LEU A 291 6.12 -11.84 -35.40
N LEU A 292 6.54 -10.67 -35.89
CA LEU A 292 6.15 -10.18 -37.21
C LEU A 292 6.62 -11.13 -38.31
N GLU A 293 7.87 -11.61 -38.23
CA GLU A 293 8.42 -12.56 -39.18
C GLU A 293 7.68 -13.91 -39.12
N GLU A 294 7.48 -14.45 -37.91
CA GLU A 294 6.85 -15.76 -37.71
C GLU A 294 5.38 -15.80 -38.17
N PHE A 295 4.59 -14.76 -37.83
CA PHE A 295 3.15 -14.77 -38.05
C PHE A 295 2.70 -13.95 -39.26
N PHE A 296 3.51 -13.01 -39.74
CA PHE A 296 3.16 -12.09 -40.84
C PHE A 296 4.21 -12.08 -41.97
N GLY A 297 5.21 -12.96 -41.95
CA GLY A 297 6.22 -13.11 -43.02
C GLY A 297 6.04 -14.31 -43.96
N GLY A 298 4.99 -15.12 -43.77
CA GLY A 298 4.73 -16.36 -44.52
C GLY A 298 3.91 -16.18 -45.80
N GLY A 299 3.28 -17.27 -46.28
CA GLY A 299 2.45 -17.25 -47.50
C GLY A 299 1.21 -16.36 -47.40
N GLU A 300 0.80 -15.78 -48.53
CA GLU A 300 -0.24 -14.73 -48.64
C GLU A 300 -1.53 -15.05 -47.86
N ASP A 301 -2.07 -16.26 -48.01
CA ASP A 301 -3.32 -16.68 -47.35
C ASP A 301 -3.22 -16.66 -45.81
N ILE A 302 -2.06 -17.05 -45.26
CA ILE A 302 -1.84 -17.09 -43.81
C ILE A 302 -1.74 -15.66 -43.26
N VAL A 303 -1.06 -14.78 -44.00
CA VAL A 303 -0.91 -13.37 -43.59
C VAL A 303 -2.28 -12.68 -43.60
N ARG A 304 -3.09 -12.86 -44.65
CA ARG A 304 -4.45 -12.29 -44.71
C ARG A 304 -5.32 -12.74 -43.52
N VAL A 305 -5.32 -14.03 -43.20
CA VAL A 305 -6.08 -14.56 -42.05
C VAL A 305 -5.62 -13.96 -40.72
N ASN A 306 -4.30 -13.81 -40.53
CA ASN A 306 -3.75 -13.25 -39.28
C ASN A 306 -3.99 -11.73 -39.18
N VAL A 307 -3.91 -11.00 -40.30
CA VAL A 307 -4.23 -9.57 -40.37
C VAL A 307 -5.71 -9.34 -40.08
N ASP A 308 -6.60 -10.10 -40.70
CA ASP A 308 -8.05 -10.01 -40.44
C ASP A 308 -8.38 -10.34 -38.98
N PHE A 309 -7.70 -11.34 -38.40
CA PHE A 309 -7.84 -11.64 -36.97
C PHE A 309 -7.39 -10.46 -36.12
N MET A 310 -6.21 -9.89 -36.37
CA MET A 310 -5.70 -8.73 -35.64
C MET A 310 -6.63 -7.51 -35.76
N GLU A 311 -7.06 -7.19 -36.98
CA GLU A 311 -7.94 -6.06 -37.28
C GLU A 311 -9.25 -6.18 -36.50
N ARG A 312 -9.92 -7.33 -36.55
CA ARG A 312 -11.18 -7.57 -35.81
C ARG A 312 -11.01 -7.44 -34.30
N ASN A 313 -9.87 -7.88 -33.77
CA ASN A 313 -9.59 -7.84 -32.33
C ASN A 313 -9.36 -6.42 -31.83
N PHE A 314 -8.60 -5.58 -32.54
CA PHE A 314 -8.46 -4.17 -32.18
C PHE A 314 -9.76 -3.39 -32.39
N ASP A 315 -10.44 -3.63 -33.52
CA ASP A 315 -11.69 -2.94 -33.85
C ASP A 315 -12.79 -3.21 -32.82
N CYS A 316 -12.87 -4.41 -32.24
CA CYS A 316 -13.91 -4.69 -31.24
C CYS A 316 -13.74 -3.86 -29.95
N TRP A 317 -12.50 -3.60 -29.54
CA TRP A 317 -12.20 -2.70 -28.41
C TRP A 317 -12.43 -1.23 -28.78
N ALA A 318 -12.05 -0.83 -29.99
CA ALA A 318 -12.30 0.53 -30.48
C ALA A 318 -13.81 0.82 -30.56
N GLU A 319 -14.61 -0.11 -31.07
CA GLU A 319 -16.07 0.01 -31.12
C GLU A 319 -16.71 0.03 -29.73
N LEU A 320 -16.17 -0.72 -28.77
CA LEU A 320 -16.59 -0.63 -27.37
C LEU A 320 -16.29 0.77 -26.79
N SER A 321 -15.07 1.27 -26.99
CA SER A 321 -14.61 2.56 -26.45
C SER A 321 -15.45 3.75 -26.92
N LYS A 322 -16.06 3.66 -28.11
CA LYS A 322 -17.00 4.66 -28.63
C LYS A 322 -18.34 4.68 -27.89
N ARG A 323 -18.73 3.56 -27.27
CA ARG A 323 -20.00 3.40 -26.55
C ARG A 323 -19.85 3.68 -25.06
N GLU A 324 -18.77 3.19 -24.46
CA GLU A 324 -18.45 3.40 -23.05
C GLU A 324 -16.93 3.24 -22.78
N PRO A 325 -16.40 3.85 -21.71
CA PRO A 325 -15.01 3.62 -21.29
C PRO A 325 -14.74 2.14 -20.98
N ILE A 326 -13.59 1.62 -21.42
CA ILE A 326 -13.23 0.20 -21.24
C ILE A 326 -13.09 -0.15 -19.75
N GLU A 327 -12.54 0.76 -18.96
CA GLU A 327 -12.42 0.59 -17.51
C GLU A 327 -13.80 0.44 -16.86
N LYS A 328 -14.81 1.17 -17.37
CA LYS A 328 -16.19 1.05 -16.92
C LYS A 328 -16.79 -0.29 -17.33
N PHE A 329 -16.54 -0.72 -18.57
CA PHE A 329 -17.01 -2.03 -19.06
C PHE A 329 -16.56 -3.18 -18.14
N PHE A 330 -15.31 -3.16 -17.69
CA PHE A 330 -14.81 -4.11 -16.70
C PHE A 330 -15.38 -3.87 -15.30
N ALA A 331 -15.38 -2.63 -14.81
CA ALA A 331 -15.88 -2.30 -13.46
C ALA A 331 -17.36 -2.68 -13.25
N ASP A 332 -18.17 -2.64 -14.32
CA ASP A 332 -19.58 -3.04 -14.28
C ASP A 332 -19.79 -4.56 -14.24
N ARG A 333 -18.73 -5.35 -14.44
CA ARG A 333 -18.80 -6.81 -14.59
C ARG A 333 -17.81 -7.58 -13.72
N VAL A 334 -16.76 -6.95 -13.20
CA VAL A 334 -15.67 -7.61 -12.46
C VAL A 334 -15.35 -6.80 -11.20
N SER A 335 -15.32 -7.50 -10.08
CA SER A 335 -14.80 -7.01 -8.80
C SER A 335 -13.53 -7.79 -8.45
N VAL A 336 -12.54 -7.12 -7.85
CA VAL A 336 -11.31 -7.76 -7.38
C VAL A 336 -11.50 -8.24 -5.95
N GLY A 337 -11.39 -9.54 -5.75
CA GLY A 337 -11.50 -10.21 -4.46
C GLY A 337 -10.15 -10.46 -3.79
N SER A 338 -10.17 -10.71 -2.48
CA SER A 338 -8.99 -11.09 -1.70
C SER A 338 -9.07 -12.54 -1.23
N ARG A 339 -7.97 -13.28 -1.39
CA ARG A 339 -7.87 -14.67 -0.89
C ARG A 339 -7.71 -14.77 0.62
N THR A 340 -7.37 -13.66 1.28
CA THR A 340 -7.01 -13.63 2.70
C THR A 340 -7.86 -12.67 3.52
N ASP A 341 -8.54 -11.72 2.88
CA ASP A 341 -9.34 -10.70 3.55
C ASP A 341 -10.85 -10.97 3.39
N LYS A 342 -11.52 -11.19 4.51
CA LYS A 342 -12.96 -11.44 4.59
C LYS A 342 -13.82 -10.22 4.22
N THR A 343 -13.25 -9.02 4.25
CA THR A 343 -13.99 -7.74 4.04
C THR A 343 -14.01 -7.28 2.59
N VAL A 344 -13.22 -7.89 1.71
CA VAL A 344 -13.03 -7.42 0.32
C VAL A 344 -13.99 -8.10 -0.67
N ASN A 345 -14.64 -9.19 -0.27
CA ASN A 345 -15.42 -10.05 -1.17
C ASN A 345 -16.93 -9.85 -0.98
N HIS A 346 -17.43 -8.67 -1.34
CA HIS A 346 -18.88 -8.43 -1.36
C HIS A 346 -19.47 -8.80 -2.72
N HIS A 347 -20.47 -9.68 -2.70
CA HIS A 347 -21.24 -10.02 -3.88
C HIS A 347 -21.96 -8.77 -4.41
N GLU A 348 -21.79 -8.49 -5.69
CA GLU A 348 -22.52 -7.46 -6.42
C GLU A 348 -23.32 -8.12 -7.55
N PRO A 349 -24.65 -7.98 -7.57
CA PRO A 349 -25.48 -8.58 -8.61
C PRO A 349 -24.99 -8.22 -10.01
N GLY A 350 -24.76 -9.26 -10.82
CA GLY A 350 -24.31 -9.11 -12.21
C GLY A 350 -22.80 -8.91 -12.40
N LYS A 351 -21.99 -8.85 -11.34
CA LYS A 351 -20.52 -8.88 -11.44
C LYS A 351 -19.98 -10.27 -11.11
N ILE A 352 -18.74 -10.56 -11.50
CA ILE A 352 -17.95 -11.70 -11.02
C ILE A 352 -16.91 -11.21 -10.02
N VAL A 353 -16.60 -12.02 -9.00
CA VAL A 353 -15.43 -11.79 -8.15
C VAL A 353 -14.25 -12.57 -8.69
N THR A 354 -13.17 -11.86 -9.03
CA THR A 354 -11.93 -12.46 -9.51
C THR A 354 -10.80 -12.26 -8.52
N TYR A 355 -9.89 -13.23 -8.41
CA TYR A 355 -8.77 -13.21 -7.46
C TYR A 355 -7.44 -12.92 -8.14
N PHE A 356 -7.49 -12.31 -9.34
CA PHE A 356 -6.36 -11.63 -9.93
C PHE A 356 -6.20 -10.24 -9.30
N ASP A 357 -5.02 -9.66 -9.45
CA ASP A 357 -4.60 -8.34 -8.97
C ASP A 357 -5.32 -7.16 -9.65
N GLU A 358 -5.95 -7.35 -10.81
CA GLU A 358 -6.62 -6.28 -11.55
C GLU A 358 -7.95 -6.74 -12.19
N ALA A 359 -8.94 -5.85 -12.21
CA ALA A 359 -10.23 -6.09 -12.88
C ALA A 359 -10.20 -5.81 -14.40
N ASP A 360 -9.39 -4.83 -14.83
CA ASP A 360 -9.26 -4.45 -16.23
C ASP A 360 -8.20 -5.30 -16.94
N PHE A 361 -8.63 -6.46 -17.44
CA PHE A 361 -7.75 -7.42 -18.10
C PHE A 361 -7.13 -6.88 -19.40
N PHE A 362 -7.80 -5.96 -20.10
CA PHE A 362 -7.24 -5.34 -21.31
C PHE A 362 -6.12 -4.39 -20.93
N GLY A 363 -6.39 -3.44 -20.04
CA GLY A 363 -5.39 -2.50 -19.53
C GLY A 363 -4.20 -3.18 -18.87
N ASP A 364 -4.44 -4.28 -18.13
CA ASP A 364 -3.39 -5.12 -17.55
C ASP A 364 -2.51 -5.75 -18.65
N CYS A 365 -3.10 -6.33 -19.69
CA CYS A 365 -2.35 -6.88 -20.81
C CYS A 365 -1.43 -5.83 -21.46
N LEU A 366 -1.91 -4.59 -21.62
CA LEU A 366 -1.12 -3.49 -22.17
C LEU A 366 0.08 -3.11 -21.27
N ARG A 367 -0.04 -3.27 -19.95
CA ARG A 367 1.02 -2.97 -18.97
C ARG A 367 2.00 -4.12 -18.79
N SER A 368 1.45 -5.30 -18.50
CA SER A 368 2.18 -6.47 -18.05
C SER A 368 2.95 -7.13 -19.18
N GLY A 369 2.49 -7.02 -20.43
CA GLY A 369 3.15 -7.57 -21.62
C GLY A 369 3.64 -9.01 -21.41
N LYS A 370 4.96 -9.17 -21.22
CA LYS A 370 5.63 -10.48 -21.03
C LYS A 370 5.30 -11.19 -19.71
N ASN A 371 4.76 -10.48 -18.71
CA ASN A 371 4.41 -10.99 -17.38
C ASN A 371 2.91 -11.33 -17.23
N PHE A 372 2.13 -11.29 -18.32
CA PHE A 372 0.71 -11.60 -18.31
C PHE A 372 0.48 -13.13 -18.12
N SER A 373 -0.25 -13.51 -17.07
CA SER A 373 -0.39 -14.93 -16.67
C SER A 373 -1.34 -15.71 -17.59
N LEU A 374 -1.20 -17.05 -17.64
CA LEU A 374 -2.07 -17.91 -18.47
C LEU A 374 -3.55 -17.81 -18.10
N GLY A 375 -3.87 -17.68 -16.80
CA GLY A 375 -5.25 -17.47 -16.35
C GLY A 375 -5.83 -16.16 -16.89
N LYS A 376 -5.03 -15.07 -16.85
CA LYS A 376 -5.41 -13.77 -17.42
C LYS A 376 -5.53 -13.82 -18.95
N VAL A 377 -4.71 -14.62 -19.64
CA VAL A 377 -4.84 -14.88 -21.09
C VAL A 377 -6.22 -15.48 -21.42
N VAL A 378 -6.63 -16.51 -20.68
CA VAL A 378 -7.94 -17.16 -20.88
C VAL A 378 -9.08 -16.20 -20.58
N MET A 379 -8.98 -15.41 -19.49
CA MET A 379 -9.99 -14.40 -19.14
C MET A 379 -10.11 -13.31 -20.20
N LEU A 380 -9.00 -12.68 -20.60
CA LEU A 380 -9.02 -11.64 -21.64
C LEU A 380 -9.57 -12.19 -22.97
N TYR A 381 -9.18 -13.41 -23.34
CA TYR A 381 -9.71 -14.07 -24.53
C TYR A 381 -11.24 -14.26 -24.44
N ALA A 382 -11.81 -14.59 -23.28
CA ALA A 382 -13.26 -14.70 -23.10
C ALA A 382 -13.99 -13.37 -23.34
N PHE A 383 -13.45 -12.24 -22.85
CA PHE A 383 -13.99 -10.90 -23.13
C PHE A 383 -13.91 -10.55 -24.62
N VAL A 384 -12.78 -10.83 -25.26
CA VAL A 384 -12.59 -10.64 -26.71
C VAL A 384 -13.62 -11.46 -27.52
N VAL A 385 -13.80 -12.74 -27.19
CA VAL A 385 -14.77 -13.61 -27.88
C VAL A 385 -16.19 -13.06 -27.76
N TYR A 386 -16.56 -12.52 -26.59
CA TYR A 386 -17.83 -11.83 -26.42
C TYR A 386 -17.94 -10.58 -27.30
N LEU A 387 -16.94 -9.69 -27.28
CA LEU A 387 -16.98 -8.46 -28.07
C LEU A 387 -17.08 -8.73 -29.59
N LEU A 388 -16.38 -9.77 -30.07
CA LEU A 388 -16.47 -10.23 -31.47
C LEU A 388 -17.86 -10.78 -31.82
N ASN A 389 -18.68 -11.17 -30.83
CA ASN A 389 -20.00 -11.76 -30.99
C ASN A 389 -21.11 -10.96 -30.27
N ALA A 390 -20.87 -9.72 -29.88
CA ALA A 390 -21.75 -8.94 -28.99
C ALA A 390 -23.17 -8.72 -29.58
N LYS A 391 -23.33 -8.84 -30.90
CA LYS A 391 -24.65 -8.76 -31.57
C LYS A 391 -25.51 -10.01 -31.36
N LYS A 392 -24.92 -11.14 -30.98
CA LYS A 392 -25.58 -12.45 -30.83
C LYS A 392 -25.80 -12.85 -29.37
N ILE A 393 -25.15 -12.18 -28.43
CA ILE A 393 -25.10 -12.54 -27.00
C ILE A 393 -25.61 -11.36 -26.19
N SER A 394 -26.67 -11.55 -25.40
CA SER A 394 -27.16 -10.50 -24.52
C SER A 394 -26.16 -10.22 -23.38
N ASP A 395 -26.16 -9.01 -22.82
CA ASP A 395 -25.28 -8.67 -21.68
C ASP A 395 -25.56 -9.58 -20.46
N ALA A 396 -26.83 -9.91 -20.21
CA ALA A 396 -27.22 -10.81 -19.13
C ALA A 396 -26.67 -12.23 -19.33
N ASP A 397 -26.73 -12.75 -20.56
CA ASP A 397 -26.15 -14.06 -20.89
C ASP A 397 -24.63 -14.04 -20.74
N PHE A 398 -23.97 -12.97 -21.19
CA PHE A 398 -22.53 -12.83 -21.06
C PHE A 398 -22.09 -12.79 -19.59
N ARG A 399 -22.76 -12.01 -18.73
CA ARG A 399 -22.47 -11.97 -17.28
C ARG A 399 -22.54 -13.34 -16.63
N ARG A 400 -23.51 -14.17 -17.02
CA ARG A 400 -23.61 -15.58 -16.55
C ARG A 400 -22.49 -16.45 -17.11
N ARG A 401 -22.14 -16.31 -18.40
CA ARG A 401 -21.12 -17.12 -19.07
C ARG A 401 -19.70 -16.78 -18.61
N ILE A 402 -19.38 -15.51 -18.37
CA ILE A 402 -18.06 -15.10 -17.88
C ILE A 402 -17.81 -15.57 -16.43
N ARG A 403 -18.88 -15.69 -15.61
CA ARG A 403 -18.83 -16.31 -14.28
C ARG A 403 -18.36 -17.76 -14.33
N ILE A 404 -18.94 -18.54 -15.25
CA ILE A 404 -18.52 -19.93 -15.50
C ILE A 404 -17.02 -19.98 -15.87
N VAL A 405 -16.57 -19.13 -16.80
CA VAL A 405 -15.16 -19.08 -17.20
C VAL A 405 -14.25 -18.70 -16.01
N ASN A 406 -14.63 -17.69 -15.21
CA ASN A 406 -13.88 -17.27 -14.04
C ASN A 406 -13.73 -18.40 -13.01
N ASN A 407 -14.81 -19.14 -12.73
CA ASN A 407 -14.79 -20.28 -11.81
C ASN A 407 -13.91 -21.43 -12.34
N LEU A 408 -13.99 -21.73 -13.66
CA LEU A 408 -13.15 -22.74 -14.29
C LEU A 408 -11.66 -22.37 -14.24
N VAL A 409 -11.33 -21.12 -14.52
CA VAL A 409 -9.94 -20.61 -14.46
C VAL A 409 -9.42 -20.63 -13.03
N THR A 410 -10.20 -20.14 -12.07
CA THR A 410 -9.79 -20.03 -10.66
C THR A 410 -9.46 -21.39 -10.04
N ASN A 411 -10.23 -22.42 -10.40
CA ASN A 411 -10.09 -23.78 -9.86
C ASN A 411 -9.23 -24.73 -10.69
N SER A 412 -8.61 -24.24 -11.78
CA SER A 412 -7.66 -25.03 -12.61
C SER A 412 -6.20 -24.64 -12.36
N ALA A 413 -5.82 -24.33 -11.12
CA ALA A 413 -4.51 -23.75 -10.79
C ALA A 413 -3.33 -24.75 -10.85
N GLY A 414 -2.09 -24.23 -10.94
CA GLY A 414 -0.86 -25.01 -10.81
C GLY A 414 -0.52 -25.87 -12.03
N ALA A 415 -0.65 -27.19 -11.92
CA ALA A 415 -0.28 -28.13 -12.99
C ALA A 415 -1.30 -28.19 -14.14
N GLU A 416 -2.51 -27.66 -13.95
CA GLU A 416 -3.61 -27.73 -14.91
C GLU A 416 -3.63 -26.53 -15.89
N LEU A 417 -3.41 -25.30 -15.41
CA LEU A 417 -3.13 -24.14 -16.28
C LEU A 417 -1.69 -24.19 -16.80
N SER A 418 -1.46 -25.02 -17.82
CA SER A 418 -0.14 -25.31 -18.39
C SER A 418 -0.11 -25.17 -19.90
N ASP A 419 0.90 -24.46 -20.41
CA ASP A 419 1.30 -24.40 -21.81
C ASP A 419 2.60 -25.18 -22.12
N SER A 420 3.01 -26.07 -21.20
CA SER A 420 4.21 -26.90 -21.34
C SER A 420 4.01 -28.05 -22.31
N VAL A 421 4.94 -28.24 -23.25
CA VAL A 421 4.97 -29.40 -24.16
C VAL A 421 5.69 -30.63 -23.59
N THR A 422 6.37 -30.49 -22.44
CA THR A 422 7.22 -31.54 -21.85
C THR A 422 6.61 -32.23 -20.63
N ARG A 423 5.57 -31.64 -20.02
CA ARG A 423 4.88 -32.26 -18.87
C ARG A 423 3.93 -33.37 -19.35
N HIS A 424 3.71 -34.37 -18.50
CA HIS A 424 2.76 -35.48 -18.75
C HIS A 424 1.35 -35.00 -19.15
N ASN A 425 0.93 -33.86 -18.60
CA ASN A 425 -0.38 -33.25 -18.83
C ASN A 425 -0.42 -32.24 -20.00
N GLY A 426 0.72 -32.03 -20.68
CA GLY A 426 0.84 -31.24 -21.91
C GLY A 426 0.41 -29.78 -21.84
N ASN A 427 0.23 -29.21 -23.03
CA ASN A 427 -0.32 -27.88 -23.26
C ASN A 427 -1.85 -27.97 -23.31
N ARG A 428 -2.51 -27.47 -22.27
CA ARG A 428 -3.97 -27.52 -22.09
C ARG A 428 -4.68 -26.26 -22.60
N ILE A 429 -3.94 -25.19 -22.86
CA ILE A 429 -4.50 -23.90 -23.28
C ILE A 429 -5.35 -24.00 -24.56
N PRO A 430 -4.96 -24.76 -25.61
CA PRO A 430 -5.80 -24.89 -26.81
C PRO A 430 -7.22 -25.40 -26.51
N ALA A 431 -7.33 -26.48 -25.72
CA ALA A 431 -8.61 -27.05 -25.30
C ALA A 431 -9.40 -26.09 -24.37
N MET A 432 -8.71 -25.32 -23.53
CA MET A 432 -9.33 -24.29 -22.69
C MET A 432 -9.93 -23.15 -23.54
N LEU A 433 -9.22 -22.67 -24.57
CA LEU A 433 -9.76 -21.64 -25.46
C LEU A 433 -10.94 -22.16 -26.29
N GLU A 434 -10.92 -23.42 -26.72
CA GLU A 434 -12.05 -24.07 -27.38
C GLU A 434 -13.26 -24.16 -26.44
N GLN A 435 -13.07 -24.54 -25.18
CA GLN A 435 -14.12 -24.54 -24.17
C GLN A 435 -14.67 -23.13 -23.90
N VAL A 436 -13.80 -22.11 -23.83
CA VAL A 436 -14.24 -20.71 -23.70
C VAL A 436 -15.13 -20.31 -24.87
N ASN A 437 -14.82 -20.71 -26.10
CA ASN A 437 -15.70 -20.46 -27.24
C ASN A 437 -17.08 -21.11 -27.04
N ASN A 438 -17.12 -22.39 -26.64
CA ASN A 438 -18.38 -23.10 -26.39
C ASN A 438 -19.21 -22.44 -25.26
N VAL A 439 -18.56 -21.99 -24.19
CA VAL A 439 -19.24 -21.33 -23.06
C VAL A 439 -19.74 -19.95 -23.46
N ILE A 440 -18.88 -19.10 -24.04
CA ILE A 440 -19.22 -17.72 -24.35
C ILE A 440 -20.16 -17.60 -25.54
N ILE A 441 -19.96 -18.38 -26.62
CA ILE A 441 -20.76 -18.30 -27.85
C ILE A 441 -22.04 -19.14 -27.73
N ASP A 442 -21.89 -20.43 -27.42
CA ASP A 442 -23.00 -21.39 -27.48
C ASP A 442 -23.75 -21.53 -26.14
N GLY A 443 -23.19 -21.01 -25.04
CA GLY A 443 -23.77 -21.15 -23.71
C GLY A 443 -23.69 -22.58 -23.17
N LYS A 444 -22.76 -23.39 -23.67
CA LYS A 444 -22.64 -24.81 -23.35
C LYS A 444 -21.29 -25.12 -22.72
N ILE A 445 -21.30 -26.00 -21.72
CA ILE A 445 -20.11 -26.55 -21.10
C ILE A 445 -19.95 -27.98 -21.61
N LEU A 446 -18.99 -28.22 -22.51
CA LEU A 446 -18.70 -29.57 -22.98
C LEU A 446 -18.05 -30.41 -21.88
N PRO A 447 -18.37 -31.72 -21.77
CA PRO A 447 -17.67 -32.64 -20.88
C PRO A 447 -16.18 -32.74 -21.18
N PHE A 448 -15.42 -33.20 -20.20
CA PHE A 448 -13.96 -33.30 -20.25
C PHE A 448 -13.42 -34.08 -21.45
N ASP A 449 -14.17 -35.07 -21.96
CA ASP A 449 -13.79 -36.03 -23.01
C ASP A 449 -14.32 -35.71 -24.42
N LYS A 450 -15.02 -34.58 -24.61
CA LYS A 450 -15.77 -34.29 -25.86
C LYS A 450 -15.24 -33.12 -26.72
N LEU A 451 -14.05 -32.58 -26.44
CA LEU A 451 -13.44 -31.50 -27.24
C LEU A 451 -12.67 -32.05 -28.45
N THR A 452 -12.66 -31.29 -29.54
CA THR A 452 -12.23 -31.78 -30.87
C THR A 452 -10.71 -31.76 -31.09
N ALA A 453 -9.94 -31.05 -30.25
CA ALA A 453 -8.49 -31.17 -30.22
C ALA A 453 -8.08 -32.52 -29.61
N ALA A 454 -7.66 -33.46 -30.47
CA ALA A 454 -7.30 -34.85 -30.15
C ALA A 454 -6.71 -35.06 -28.73
N ASN A 455 -7.47 -35.72 -27.85
CA ASN A 455 -7.02 -36.26 -26.55
C ASN A 455 -6.20 -35.30 -25.67
N LYS A 456 -6.64 -34.05 -25.47
CA LYS A 456 -5.98 -33.10 -24.54
C LYS A 456 -6.85 -32.80 -23.31
N PHE A 457 -6.23 -32.89 -22.14
CA PHE A 457 -6.81 -32.49 -20.86
C PHE A 457 -7.20 -30.99 -20.90
N ASN A 458 -8.42 -30.63 -20.47
CA ASN A 458 -8.90 -29.25 -20.39
C ASN A 458 -8.80 -28.70 -18.93
N PHE A 459 -9.70 -27.79 -18.52
CA PHE A 459 -9.98 -27.39 -17.15
C PHE A 459 -10.25 -28.60 -16.24
N ASN A 460 -10.21 -28.35 -14.93
CA ASN A 460 -10.48 -29.36 -13.91
C ASN A 460 -11.82 -30.09 -14.15
N ALA A 461 -11.78 -31.44 -14.19
CA ALA A 461 -12.95 -32.25 -14.52
C ALA A 461 -14.07 -32.14 -13.46
N THR A 462 -13.72 -32.05 -12.18
CA THR A 462 -14.68 -31.85 -11.08
C THR A 462 -15.36 -30.50 -11.24
N GLN A 463 -14.60 -29.44 -11.51
CA GLN A 463 -15.17 -28.10 -11.72
C GLN A 463 -16.08 -28.06 -12.95
N LEU A 464 -15.68 -28.68 -14.07
CA LEU A 464 -16.52 -28.72 -15.27
C LEU A 464 -17.87 -29.36 -15.01
N LYS A 465 -17.89 -30.46 -14.25
CA LYS A 465 -19.13 -31.13 -13.85
C LYS A 465 -19.98 -30.25 -12.92
N GLU A 466 -19.35 -29.61 -11.94
CA GLU A 466 -20.05 -28.70 -11.03
C GLU A 466 -20.67 -27.50 -11.77
N GLU A 467 -19.94 -26.86 -12.70
CA GLU A 467 -20.49 -25.77 -13.52
C GLU A 467 -21.64 -26.24 -14.43
N GLN A 468 -21.61 -27.48 -14.94
CA GLN A 468 -22.74 -28.05 -15.69
C GLN A 468 -24.00 -28.19 -14.82
N ASP A 469 -23.82 -28.69 -13.59
CA ASP A 469 -24.91 -28.88 -12.64
C ASP A 469 -25.49 -27.53 -12.20
N LYS A 470 -24.64 -26.54 -11.92
CA LYS A 470 -25.06 -25.15 -11.62
C LYS A 470 -25.77 -24.48 -12.79
N LEU A 471 -25.31 -24.70 -14.03
CA LEU A 471 -25.98 -24.18 -15.22
C LEU A 471 -27.38 -24.76 -15.39
N SER A 472 -27.53 -26.08 -15.24
CA SER A 472 -28.85 -26.72 -15.30
C SER A 472 -29.76 -26.27 -14.16
N TRP A 473 -29.21 -26.11 -12.96
CA TRP A 473 -29.95 -25.66 -11.79
C TRP A 473 -30.44 -24.21 -11.91
N THR A 474 -29.61 -23.30 -12.41
CA THR A 474 -29.98 -21.87 -12.61
C THR A 474 -31.02 -21.67 -13.72
N ILE A 475 -31.03 -22.55 -14.73
CA ILE A 475 -32.10 -22.58 -15.74
C ILE A 475 -33.42 -23.01 -15.10
N ALA A 476 -33.39 -23.99 -14.19
CA ALA A 476 -34.59 -24.47 -13.48
C ALA A 476 -35.06 -23.52 -12.37
N ASN A 477 -34.18 -22.72 -11.78
CA ASN A 477 -34.45 -21.82 -10.64
C ASN A 477 -33.96 -20.37 -10.89
N PRO A 478 -34.52 -19.66 -11.88
CA PRO A 478 -34.02 -18.34 -12.27
C PRO A 478 -34.17 -17.26 -11.19
N ASP A 479 -35.19 -17.37 -10.32
CA ASP A 479 -35.47 -16.48 -9.20
C ASP A 479 -34.45 -16.61 -8.06
N LYS A 480 -33.77 -17.75 -7.96
CA LYS A 480 -32.76 -18.04 -6.93
C LYS A 480 -31.32 -17.94 -7.43
N ALA A 481 -31.12 -17.66 -8.72
CA ALA A 481 -29.79 -17.62 -9.32
C ALA A 481 -28.85 -16.61 -8.63
N ASP A 482 -29.36 -15.46 -8.21
CA ASP A 482 -28.56 -14.42 -7.53
C ASP A 482 -28.02 -14.92 -6.18
N SER A 483 -28.83 -15.66 -5.41
CA SER A 483 -28.39 -16.25 -4.14
C SER A 483 -27.29 -17.31 -4.32
N LEU A 484 -27.33 -18.06 -5.42
CA LEU A 484 -26.25 -18.97 -5.79
C LEU A 484 -24.98 -18.19 -6.16
N PHE A 485 -25.11 -17.11 -6.94
CA PHE A 485 -23.96 -16.27 -7.30
C PHE A 485 -23.31 -15.61 -6.08
N ALA A 486 -24.11 -15.18 -5.10
CA ALA A 486 -23.63 -14.68 -3.82
C ALA A 486 -22.81 -15.74 -3.05
N LEU A 487 -23.24 -17.00 -3.10
CA LEU A 487 -22.50 -18.11 -2.51
C LEU A 487 -21.19 -18.37 -3.27
N GLU A 488 -21.22 -18.39 -4.61
CA GLU A 488 -20.02 -18.60 -5.44
C GLU A 488 -18.94 -17.54 -5.19
N ASP A 489 -19.36 -16.29 -5.01
CA ASP A 489 -18.48 -15.15 -4.76
C ASP A 489 -17.87 -15.14 -3.35
N HIS A 490 -18.32 -16.04 -2.47
CA HIS A 490 -17.75 -16.16 -1.14
C HIS A 490 -16.27 -16.58 -1.19
N TYR A 491 -15.43 -15.85 -0.45
CA TYR A 491 -13.96 -15.95 -0.47
C TYR A 491 -13.37 -17.27 0.05
N LEU A 492 -14.21 -18.15 0.58
CA LEU A 492 -13.84 -19.50 0.98
C LEU A 492 -14.13 -20.55 -0.10
N LEU A 493 -14.99 -20.23 -1.07
CA LEU A 493 -15.53 -21.17 -2.04
C LEU A 493 -14.90 -20.99 -3.42
N TYR A 494 -14.58 -19.77 -3.85
CA TYR A 494 -13.97 -19.51 -5.16
C TYR A 494 -14.76 -20.15 -6.34
N GLY A 495 -16.09 -20.13 -6.26
CA GLY A 495 -16.97 -20.78 -7.23
C GLY A 495 -17.19 -22.29 -7.03
N GLN A 496 -16.48 -22.95 -6.10
CA GLN A 496 -16.75 -24.33 -5.65
C GLN A 496 -17.72 -24.34 -4.48
N ILE A 497 -18.99 -24.60 -4.77
CA ILE A 497 -20.07 -24.66 -3.80
C ILE A 497 -20.45 -26.09 -3.41
N GLY A 498 -19.74 -27.11 -3.92
CA GLY A 498 -20.03 -28.52 -3.68
C GLY A 498 -20.18 -28.91 -2.19
N VAL A 499 -19.49 -28.21 -1.28
CA VAL A 499 -19.58 -28.45 0.18
C VAL A 499 -20.93 -28.01 0.78
N VAL A 500 -21.61 -27.05 0.15
CA VAL A 500 -22.98 -26.61 0.51
C VAL A 500 -24.01 -27.40 -0.30
N GLY A 501 -23.73 -27.65 -1.58
CA GLY A 501 -24.62 -28.35 -2.51
C GLY A 501 -25.70 -27.45 -3.12
N LEU A 502 -26.53 -28.02 -3.99
CA LEU A 502 -27.61 -27.32 -4.70
C LEU A 502 -29.02 -27.70 -4.23
N ASP A 503 -29.12 -28.69 -3.33
CA ASP A 503 -30.38 -29.33 -2.93
C ASP A 503 -31.24 -28.41 -2.05
N TYR A 504 -30.61 -27.55 -1.25
CA TYR A 504 -31.25 -26.68 -0.25
C TYR A 504 -30.82 -25.22 -0.43
N PRO A 505 -31.51 -24.42 -1.27
CA PRO A 505 -31.09 -23.05 -1.59
C PRO A 505 -31.09 -22.10 -0.39
N GLU A 506 -31.89 -22.39 0.64
CA GLU A 506 -31.89 -21.68 1.92
C GLU A 506 -30.53 -21.76 2.64
N TYR A 507 -29.70 -22.77 2.34
CA TYR A 507 -28.36 -22.89 2.92
C TYR A 507 -27.38 -21.84 2.38
N PHE A 508 -27.65 -21.24 1.21
CA PHE A 508 -26.73 -20.30 0.58
C PHE A 508 -26.54 -19.05 1.45
N ALA A 509 -27.64 -18.43 1.88
CA ALA A 509 -27.60 -17.27 2.76
C ALA A 509 -27.10 -17.64 4.17
N ARG A 510 -27.49 -18.81 4.69
CA ARG A 510 -27.07 -19.28 6.01
C ARG A 510 -25.58 -19.59 6.08
N PHE A 511 -24.98 -20.06 4.99
CA PHE A 511 -23.53 -20.26 4.89
C PHE A 511 -22.78 -18.92 5.05
N ILE A 512 -23.25 -17.88 4.35
CA ILE A 512 -22.68 -16.53 4.45
C ILE A 512 -22.84 -15.99 5.88
N GLU A 513 -24.02 -16.18 6.50
CA GLU A 513 -24.28 -15.80 7.90
C GLU A 513 -23.32 -16.51 8.86
N LEU A 514 -23.12 -17.82 8.69
CA LEU A 514 -22.22 -18.63 9.51
C LEU A 514 -20.79 -18.10 9.45
N PHE A 515 -20.24 -17.87 8.24
CA PHE A 515 -18.84 -17.47 8.07
C PHE A 515 -18.57 -15.97 8.30
N ASN A 516 -19.59 -15.20 8.68
CA ASN A 516 -19.44 -13.90 9.32
C ASN A 516 -19.15 -14.02 10.84
N CYS A 517 -19.37 -15.19 11.44
CA CYS A 517 -19.05 -15.44 12.84
C CYS A 517 -17.56 -15.72 13.06
N ASP A 518 -17.18 -15.86 14.33
CA ASP A 518 -15.83 -16.19 14.74
C ASP A 518 -15.42 -17.60 14.29
N TYR A 519 -14.29 -17.71 13.59
CA TYR A 519 -13.81 -18.97 13.02
C TYR A 519 -13.50 -20.04 14.06
N ASP A 520 -13.04 -19.67 15.25
CA ASP A 520 -12.76 -20.61 16.33
C ASP A 520 -14.06 -21.26 16.83
N LYS A 521 -15.11 -20.44 16.98
CA LYS A 521 -16.46 -20.91 17.35
C LYS A 521 -17.08 -21.78 16.26
N ILE A 522 -16.95 -21.41 14.98
CA ILE A 522 -17.43 -22.23 13.86
C ILE A 522 -16.71 -23.58 13.85
N SER A 523 -15.38 -23.57 14.04
CA SER A 523 -14.54 -24.77 14.10
C SER A 523 -15.03 -25.74 15.19
N CYS A 524 -15.27 -25.23 16.40
CA CYS A 524 -15.80 -26.02 17.50
C CYS A 524 -17.23 -26.53 17.21
N ALA A 525 -18.12 -25.67 16.75
CA ALA A 525 -19.51 -26.02 16.48
C ALA A 525 -19.64 -27.08 15.38
N LEU A 526 -18.85 -26.99 14.30
CA LEU A 526 -18.83 -27.98 13.22
C LEU A 526 -18.41 -29.34 13.76
N LEU A 527 -17.35 -29.39 14.57
CA LEU A 527 -16.86 -30.64 15.16
C LEU A 527 -17.89 -31.30 16.08
N ILE A 528 -18.65 -30.49 16.83
CA ILE A 528 -19.76 -30.98 17.68
C ILE A 528 -20.89 -31.58 16.82
N LYS A 529 -21.17 -31.00 15.64
CA LYS A 529 -22.25 -31.44 14.75
C LYS A 529 -21.86 -32.58 13.79
N GLY A 530 -20.57 -32.85 13.63
CA GLY A 530 -20.05 -33.98 12.87
C GLY A 530 -18.53 -33.93 12.74
N ASP A 531 -17.92 -35.07 12.43
CA ASP A 531 -16.46 -35.20 12.33
C ASP A 531 -15.94 -34.58 11.02
N TYR A 532 -15.91 -33.25 10.96
CA TYR A 532 -15.42 -32.51 9.79
C TYR A 532 -13.88 -32.50 9.80
N TYR A 533 -13.28 -32.91 8.70
CA TYR A 533 -11.86 -32.77 8.42
C TYR A 533 -11.61 -33.17 6.96
N GLN A 534 -10.42 -32.84 6.45
CA GLN A 534 -9.88 -33.51 5.26
C GLN A 534 -8.56 -34.20 5.59
N ILE A 535 -8.33 -35.38 5.00
CA ILE A 535 -7.08 -36.13 5.14
C ILE A 535 -6.25 -35.96 3.87
N ASP A 536 -5.01 -35.50 3.99
CA ASP A 536 -4.10 -35.45 2.84
C ASP A 536 -3.76 -36.88 2.37
N GLY A 537 -3.36 -37.04 1.10
CA GLY A 537 -3.14 -38.36 0.47
C GLY A 537 -2.07 -39.29 1.09
N ASN A 538 -1.46 -38.94 2.23
CA ASN A 538 -0.60 -39.82 3.03
C ASN A 538 -1.32 -40.50 4.20
N GLY A 539 -2.62 -40.25 4.40
CA GLY A 539 -3.46 -40.91 5.43
C GLY A 539 -3.22 -40.48 6.88
N ARG A 540 -2.22 -39.62 7.14
CA ARG A 540 -1.78 -39.25 8.51
C ARG A 540 -1.92 -37.77 8.84
N ARG A 541 -2.14 -36.92 7.84
CA ARG A 541 -2.27 -35.46 8.02
C ARG A 541 -3.71 -35.03 7.88
N TYR A 542 -4.22 -34.44 8.95
CA TYR A 542 -5.60 -33.98 9.06
C TYR A 542 -5.63 -32.45 8.94
N GLN A 543 -6.58 -31.94 8.18
CA GLN A 543 -6.92 -30.53 8.04
C GLN A 543 -8.24 -30.29 8.77
N LEU A 544 -8.23 -29.34 9.72
CA LEU A 544 -9.41 -28.79 10.37
C LEU A 544 -9.44 -27.26 10.17
N GLY A 545 -10.54 -26.63 10.59
CA GLY A 545 -10.69 -25.18 10.54
C GLY A 545 -9.75 -24.47 11.51
N SER A 546 -9.31 -23.27 11.14
CA SER A 546 -8.46 -22.40 11.96
C SER A 546 -8.86 -20.94 11.75
N VAL A 547 -8.21 -20.01 12.45
CA VAL A 547 -8.42 -18.58 12.24
C VAL A 547 -7.98 -18.08 10.84
N LYS A 548 -7.25 -18.89 10.06
CA LYS A 548 -6.82 -18.51 8.71
C LYS A 548 -7.81 -19.00 7.64
N PRO A 549 -8.27 -18.14 6.71
CA PRO A 549 -9.15 -18.53 5.60
C PRO A 549 -8.64 -19.72 4.78
N GLN A 550 -7.32 -19.85 4.62
CA GLN A 550 -6.71 -20.93 3.85
C GLN A 550 -7.06 -22.33 4.37
N SER A 551 -7.20 -22.53 5.70
CA SER A 551 -7.56 -23.85 6.23
C SER A 551 -8.98 -24.26 5.82
N TRP A 552 -9.89 -23.28 5.73
CA TRP A 552 -11.27 -23.49 5.30
C TRP A 552 -11.36 -23.72 3.79
N GLN A 553 -10.57 -23.00 3.01
CA GLN A 553 -10.46 -23.24 1.57
C GLN A 553 -9.99 -24.68 1.30
N ASN A 554 -8.98 -25.16 2.03
CA ASN A 554 -8.52 -26.55 1.90
C ASN A 554 -9.61 -27.58 2.27
N LEU A 555 -10.56 -27.22 3.15
CA LEU A 555 -11.67 -28.09 3.56
C LEU A 555 -12.83 -28.09 2.56
N PHE A 556 -13.09 -26.96 1.91
CA PHE A 556 -14.26 -26.76 1.04
C PHE A 556 -13.99 -27.10 -0.41
N HIS A 557 -12.72 -27.36 -0.75
CA HIS A 557 -12.29 -27.68 -2.10
C HIS A 557 -12.07 -29.19 -2.20
N LYS A 558 -12.82 -29.85 -3.07
CA LYS A 558 -12.78 -31.31 -3.20
C LYS A 558 -11.51 -31.74 -3.95
N SER A 559 -10.61 -32.43 -3.28
CA SER A 559 -9.43 -33.06 -3.89
C SER A 559 -9.69 -34.52 -4.22
N ALA A 560 -9.24 -34.99 -5.39
CA ALA A 560 -9.38 -36.39 -5.81
C ALA A 560 -8.59 -37.38 -4.93
N LEU A 561 -7.61 -36.89 -4.16
CA LEU A 561 -6.73 -37.69 -3.31
C LEU A 561 -7.04 -37.53 -1.81
N ALA A 562 -8.02 -36.69 -1.44
CA ALA A 562 -8.34 -36.40 -0.05
C ALA A 562 -9.68 -37.02 0.37
N GLU A 563 -9.69 -37.65 1.54
CA GLU A 563 -10.90 -38.18 2.18
C GLU A 563 -11.45 -37.19 3.22
N GLY A 564 -12.75 -37.24 3.51
CA GLY A 564 -13.41 -36.42 4.56
C GLY A 564 -14.22 -35.21 4.05
N PHE A 565 -14.19 -34.91 2.74
CA PHE A 565 -15.01 -33.86 2.14
C PHE A 565 -16.51 -34.04 2.44
N ASP A 566 -17.03 -35.27 2.29
CA ASP A 566 -18.45 -35.57 2.51
C ASP A 566 -18.85 -35.50 4.00
N ASN A 567 -17.92 -35.78 4.92
CA ASN A 567 -18.12 -35.56 6.35
C ASN A 567 -18.23 -34.06 6.66
N THR A 568 -17.36 -33.25 6.05
CA THR A 568 -17.40 -31.80 6.17
C THR A 568 -18.71 -31.22 5.64
N LYS A 569 -19.15 -31.69 4.46
CA LYS A 569 -20.46 -31.34 3.89
C LYS A 569 -21.61 -31.70 4.84
N SER A 570 -21.57 -32.88 5.45
CA SER A 570 -22.61 -33.35 6.37
C SER A 570 -22.65 -32.53 7.67
N ALA A 571 -21.49 -32.28 8.29
CA ALA A 571 -21.38 -31.46 9.50
C ALA A 571 -21.85 -30.02 9.26
N LEU A 572 -21.48 -29.44 8.12
CA LEU A 572 -21.94 -28.11 7.69
C LEU A 572 -23.46 -28.09 7.49
N SER A 573 -24.01 -29.09 6.80
CA SER A 573 -25.45 -29.22 6.60
C SER A 573 -26.21 -29.29 7.93
N ASN A 574 -25.67 -29.98 8.94
CA ASN A 574 -26.28 -30.07 10.28
C ASN A 574 -26.31 -28.73 11.04
N ILE A 575 -25.40 -27.79 10.75
CA ILE A 575 -25.44 -26.42 11.31
C ILE A 575 -26.36 -25.52 10.50
N LEU A 576 -26.31 -25.64 9.18
CA LEU A 576 -27.13 -24.83 8.28
C LEU A 576 -28.61 -25.21 8.37
N TYR A 577 -28.93 -26.43 8.81
CA TYR A 577 -30.30 -26.88 9.04
C TYR A 577 -30.97 -26.14 10.20
N GLY A 578 -32.19 -25.64 9.96
CA GLY A 578 -33.06 -25.01 10.98
C GLY A 578 -33.23 -23.49 10.80
N ALA A 579 -34.07 -22.90 11.65
CA ALA A 579 -34.48 -21.48 11.55
C ALA A 579 -33.78 -20.54 12.56
N HIS A 580 -32.89 -21.07 13.42
CA HIS A 580 -32.18 -20.25 14.41
C HIS A 580 -31.17 -19.31 13.71
N PRO A 581 -31.09 -18.03 14.13
CA PRO A 581 -30.05 -17.11 13.65
C PRO A 581 -28.64 -17.63 13.96
N LEU A 582 -27.74 -17.62 12.98
CA LEU A 582 -26.37 -18.09 13.11
C LEU A 582 -25.51 -16.93 13.62
N THR A 583 -25.37 -16.85 14.94
CA THR A 583 -24.62 -15.78 15.63
C THR A 583 -23.51 -16.36 16.50
N ASN A 584 -22.53 -15.53 16.87
CA ASN A 584 -21.49 -15.91 17.83
C ASN A 584 -22.06 -16.44 19.16
N ASP A 585 -23.18 -15.89 19.62
CA ASP A 585 -23.85 -16.31 20.85
C ASP A 585 -24.50 -17.69 20.70
N TYR A 586 -25.14 -17.94 19.56
CA TYR A 586 -25.70 -19.26 19.26
C TYR A 586 -24.62 -20.34 19.15
N LEU A 587 -23.50 -20.05 18.47
CA LEU A 587 -22.37 -20.97 18.40
C LEU A 587 -21.75 -21.21 19.78
N GLN A 588 -21.65 -20.16 20.61
CA GLN A 588 -21.18 -20.28 21.99
C GLN A 588 -22.13 -21.15 22.84
N GLN A 589 -23.44 -21.05 22.63
CA GLN A 589 -24.42 -21.89 23.31
C GLN A 589 -24.25 -23.38 22.94
N ILE A 590 -24.06 -23.70 21.64
CA ILE A 590 -23.77 -25.07 21.20
C ILE A 590 -22.53 -25.63 21.91
N ILE A 591 -21.47 -24.82 22.02
CA ILE A 591 -20.23 -25.18 22.72
C ILE A 591 -20.50 -25.43 24.20
N HIS A 592 -21.23 -24.52 24.87
CA HIS A 592 -21.56 -24.64 26.28
C HIS A 592 -22.38 -25.90 26.59
N ASP A 593 -23.43 -26.15 25.80
CA ASP A 593 -24.31 -27.31 25.96
C ASP A 593 -23.55 -28.62 25.77
N TYR A 594 -22.65 -28.68 24.79
CA TYR A 594 -21.80 -29.84 24.56
C TYR A 594 -20.85 -30.11 25.73
N LEU A 595 -20.16 -29.09 26.22
CA LEU A 595 -19.23 -29.25 27.36
C LEU A 595 -19.98 -29.67 28.63
N ALA A 596 -21.16 -29.10 28.89
CA ALA A 596 -22.00 -29.47 30.03
C ALA A 596 -22.53 -30.90 29.93
N ASP A 597 -22.86 -31.37 28.72
CA ASP A 597 -23.29 -32.75 28.48
C ASP A 597 -22.15 -33.77 28.67
N CYS A 598 -20.94 -33.48 28.16
CA CYS A 598 -19.74 -34.30 28.41
C CYS A 598 -19.45 -34.44 29.90
N GLN A 599 -19.52 -33.34 30.65
CA GLN A 599 -19.34 -33.34 32.11
C GLN A 599 -20.43 -34.17 32.81
N ARG A 600 -21.68 -34.08 32.36
CA ARG A 600 -22.79 -34.87 32.94
C ARG A 600 -22.62 -36.37 32.71
N ARG A 601 -22.14 -36.76 31.52
CA ARG A 601 -21.91 -38.17 31.15
C ARG A 601 -20.60 -38.74 31.71
N ASN A 602 -19.66 -37.89 32.13
CA ASN A 602 -18.28 -38.27 32.43
C ASN A 602 -17.67 -39.03 31.24
N GLU A 603 -17.83 -38.49 30.04
CA GLU A 603 -17.28 -39.02 28.78
C GLU A 603 -16.61 -37.85 28.03
N PHE A 604 -15.29 -37.92 27.91
CA PHE A 604 -14.44 -36.88 27.34
C PHE A 604 -13.64 -37.45 26.17
N ASP A 605 -14.16 -37.29 24.95
CA ASP A 605 -13.44 -37.67 23.74
C ASP A 605 -12.43 -36.60 23.31
N TRP A 606 -11.65 -36.86 22.25
CA TRP A 606 -10.69 -35.86 21.75
C TRP A 606 -11.37 -34.55 21.32
N LYS A 607 -12.65 -34.60 20.89
CA LYS A 607 -13.44 -33.42 20.51
C LYS A 607 -13.75 -32.54 21.70
N TYR A 608 -14.03 -33.12 22.87
CA TYR A 608 -14.16 -32.38 24.12
C TYR A 608 -12.92 -31.53 24.39
N TYR A 609 -11.73 -32.10 24.26
CA TYR A 609 -10.49 -31.34 24.46
C TYR A 609 -10.26 -30.31 23.36
N PHE A 610 -10.56 -30.66 22.11
CA PHE A 610 -10.52 -29.74 20.98
C PHE A 610 -11.43 -28.54 21.20
N VAL A 611 -12.60 -28.70 21.79
CA VAL A 611 -13.57 -27.62 22.05
C VAL A 611 -13.19 -26.83 23.30
N LYS A 612 -12.80 -27.50 24.39
CA LYS A 612 -12.53 -26.87 25.68
C LYS A 612 -11.22 -26.08 25.72
N TYR A 613 -10.15 -26.59 25.11
CA TYR A 613 -8.80 -26.05 25.30
C TYR A 613 -8.27 -25.39 24.02
N PRO A 614 -8.01 -24.07 24.02
CA PRO A 614 -7.48 -23.36 22.84
C PRO A 614 -6.17 -23.92 22.29
N ALA A 615 -5.34 -24.55 23.13
CA ALA A 615 -4.09 -25.19 22.70
C ALA A 615 -4.27 -26.24 21.58
N PHE A 616 -5.48 -26.82 21.47
CA PHE A 616 -5.83 -27.77 20.43
C PHE A 616 -6.12 -27.13 19.08
N ARG A 617 -6.26 -25.80 19.01
CA ARG A 617 -6.69 -25.06 17.83
C ARG A 617 -5.59 -24.06 17.43
N PRO A 618 -4.54 -24.50 16.72
CA PRO A 618 -3.42 -23.64 16.38
C PRO A 618 -3.89 -22.52 15.44
N LYS A 619 -3.49 -21.27 15.74
CA LYS A 619 -3.88 -20.04 15.00
C LYS A 619 -3.24 -19.92 13.60
N ARG A 620 -2.86 -21.04 12.97
CA ARG A 620 -2.10 -21.09 11.70
C ARG A 620 -2.80 -21.92 10.64
N TYR A 621 -2.29 -23.12 10.35
CA TYR A 621 -2.72 -23.93 9.22
C TYR A 621 -3.86 -24.89 9.56
N GLY A 622 -4.20 -25.08 10.85
CA GLY A 622 -5.18 -26.08 11.28
C GLY A 622 -4.79 -27.50 10.84
N LYS A 623 -3.48 -27.82 10.86
CA LYS A 623 -2.93 -29.10 10.42
C LYS A 623 -2.53 -29.95 11.62
N TYR A 624 -2.81 -31.24 11.55
CA TYR A 624 -2.56 -32.20 12.61
C TYR A 624 -1.98 -33.48 12.03
N TRP A 625 -1.21 -34.20 12.85
CA TRP A 625 -0.64 -35.48 12.50
C TRP A 625 -1.09 -36.54 13.50
N TRP A 626 -1.77 -37.57 12.99
CA TRP A 626 -2.15 -38.78 13.73
C TRP A 626 -1.44 -39.97 13.07
N GLU A 627 -0.75 -40.79 13.87
CA GLU A 627 -0.17 -42.04 13.38
C GLU A 627 -1.26 -43.11 13.23
N ASP A 628 -2.11 -43.26 14.26
CA ASP A 628 -3.27 -44.15 14.26
C ASP A 628 -4.44 -43.50 15.02
N PHE A 629 -5.39 -42.92 14.28
CA PHE A 629 -6.54 -42.25 14.88
C PHE A 629 -7.54 -43.24 15.51
N SER A 630 -7.61 -44.48 15.01
CA SER A 630 -8.61 -45.46 15.45
C SER A 630 -8.26 -46.05 16.82
N ASP A 631 -6.99 -46.40 17.00
CA ASP A 631 -6.52 -47.06 18.22
C ASP A 631 -5.94 -46.07 19.25
N GLU A 632 -5.40 -44.93 18.81
CA GLU A 632 -4.76 -43.92 19.68
C GLU A 632 -5.29 -42.49 19.46
N PRO A 633 -6.59 -42.22 19.70
CA PRO A 633 -7.22 -40.94 19.40
C PRO A 633 -6.64 -39.75 20.18
N TYR A 634 -5.98 -39.99 21.32
CA TYR A 634 -5.35 -38.95 22.14
C TYR A 634 -3.87 -38.72 21.82
N CYS A 635 -3.28 -39.52 20.92
CA CYS A 635 -1.88 -39.43 20.50
C CYS A 635 -1.73 -38.69 19.18
N PHE A 636 -1.73 -37.36 19.21
CA PHE A 636 -1.57 -36.56 18.01
C PHE A 636 -0.81 -35.27 18.22
N VAL A 637 -0.37 -34.70 17.09
CA VAL A 637 0.52 -33.55 17.07
C VAL A 637 -0.09 -32.46 16.23
N THR A 638 -0.16 -31.25 16.78
CA THR A 638 -0.47 -30.06 15.99
C THR A 638 0.76 -29.69 15.17
N LEU A 639 0.58 -29.51 13.87
CA LEU A 639 1.66 -29.18 12.95
C LEU A 639 1.84 -27.66 12.84
N TYR A 640 3.08 -27.22 12.99
CA TYR A 640 3.45 -25.82 12.77
C TYR A 640 3.75 -25.53 11.29
N GLU A 641 4.26 -26.52 10.56
CA GLU A 641 4.44 -26.48 9.11
C GLU A 641 3.31 -27.22 8.38
N GLN A 642 2.98 -26.81 7.16
CA GLN A 642 1.84 -27.39 6.42
C GLN A 642 1.99 -28.87 6.09
N GLN A 643 3.22 -29.34 5.88
CA GLN A 643 3.46 -30.64 5.26
C GLN A 643 4.18 -31.66 6.15
N LYS A 644 4.88 -31.25 7.20
CA LYS A 644 5.71 -32.12 8.03
C LYS A 644 5.72 -31.69 9.49
N ARG A 645 6.09 -32.62 10.36
CA ARG A 645 6.45 -32.30 11.75
C ARG A 645 7.72 -31.47 11.78
N SER A 646 7.76 -30.47 12.65
CA SER A 646 8.92 -29.62 12.88
C SER A 646 9.22 -29.50 14.37
N THR A 647 10.32 -28.85 14.74
CA THR A 647 10.68 -28.60 16.14
C THR A 647 9.66 -27.72 16.87
N ASN A 648 8.76 -27.05 16.15
CA ASN A 648 7.66 -26.25 16.69
C ASN A 648 6.31 -26.98 16.66
N SER A 649 6.27 -28.20 16.13
CA SER A 649 5.12 -29.08 16.36
C SER A 649 4.98 -29.33 17.85
N TYR A 650 3.77 -29.60 18.33
CA TYR A 650 3.51 -29.90 19.73
C TYR A 650 2.34 -30.86 19.90
N GLN A 651 2.39 -31.68 20.95
CA GLN A 651 1.23 -32.44 21.39
C GLN A 651 0.29 -31.51 22.18
N PRO A 652 -0.97 -31.35 21.77
CA PRO A 652 -1.83 -30.31 22.34
C PRO A 652 -2.20 -30.57 23.81
N PHE A 653 -2.27 -31.84 24.23
CA PHE A 653 -2.44 -32.21 25.64
C PHE A 653 -1.31 -31.71 26.53
N LEU A 654 -0.07 -31.73 26.04
CA LEU A 654 1.08 -31.23 26.77
C LEU A 654 1.08 -29.70 26.82
N LYS A 655 0.74 -29.07 25.71
CA LYS A 655 0.62 -27.61 25.60
C LYS A 655 -0.51 -27.06 26.49
N ALA A 656 -1.63 -27.75 26.57
CA ALA A 656 -2.81 -27.33 27.34
C ALA A 656 -2.60 -27.36 28.86
N ILE A 657 -1.59 -28.09 29.37
CA ILE A 657 -1.26 -28.11 30.79
C ILE A 657 -0.79 -26.74 31.27
N GLY A 658 -0.14 -25.94 30.41
CA GLY A 658 0.32 -24.59 30.75
C GLY A 658 1.45 -24.54 31.78
N VAL A 659 2.22 -25.63 31.96
CA VAL A 659 3.34 -25.70 32.91
C VAL A 659 4.58 -26.25 32.21
N GLY A 660 5.68 -25.48 32.18
CA GLY A 660 6.94 -25.91 31.56
C GLY A 660 7.04 -25.60 30.06
N GLU A 661 8.14 -26.03 29.45
CA GLU A 661 8.49 -25.77 28.05
C GLU A 661 8.27 -27.02 27.20
N ILE A 662 7.64 -26.88 26.02
CA ILE A 662 7.55 -27.98 25.07
C ILE A 662 8.93 -28.22 24.45
N SER A 663 9.42 -29.45 24.58
CA SER A 663 10.72 -29.87 24.05
C SER A 663 10.75 -29.83 22.53
N ARG A 664 11.74 -29.10 22.00
CA ARG A 664 12.03 -28.99 20.57
C ARG A 664 12.79 -30.19 20.03
N ASP A 665 13.57 -30.85 20.88
CA ASP A 665 14.42 -31.98 20.50
C ASP A 665 13.60 -33.24 20.19
N ASP A 666 12.37 -33.33 20.72
CA ASP A 666 11.45 -34.46 20.53
C ASP A 666 10.25 -34.10 19.66
N LEU A 667 10.41 -33.10 18.77
CA LEU A 667 9.36 -32.62 17.85
C LEU A 667 8.01 -32.37 18.55
N GLY A 668 8.06 -31.84 19.77
CA GLY A 668 6.89 -31.46 20.54
C GLY A 668 6.17 -32.54 21.34
N MET A 669 6.72 -33.76 21.41
CA MET A 669 6.10 -34.89 22.10
C MET A 669 6.34 -34.92 23.61
N ARG A 670 7.09 -33.95 24.12
CA ARG A 670 7.55 -33.93 25.50
C ARG A 670 7.49 -32.52 26.07
N LEU A 671 7.02 -32.42 27.30
CA LEU A 671 7.01 -31.20 28.11
C LEU A 671 8.16 -31.29 29.11
N VAL A 672 8.90 -30.22 29.33
CA VAL A 672 10.06 -30.16 30.23
C VAL A 672 9.81 -29.11 31.29
N PHE A 673 9.96 -29.47 32.57
CA PHE A 673 9.90 -28.54 33.68
C PHE A 673 10.88 -28.95 34.78
N GLY A 674 11.78 -28.05 35.16
CA GLY A 674 12.82 -28.33 36.15
C GLY A 674 13.70 -29.53 35.72
N GLU A 675 13.79 -30.54 36.59
CA GLU A 675 14.53 -31.79 36.34
C GLU A 675 13.65 -32.92 35.78
N HIS A 676 12.39 -32.61 35.42
CA HIS A 676 11.40 -33.58 34.97
C HIS A 676 10.96 -33.33 33.54
N SER A 677 10.60 -34.40 32.85
CA SER A 677 9.97 -34.33 31.54
C SER A 677 8.75 -35.22 31.47
N VAL A 678 7.75 -34.84 30.68
CA VAL A 678 6.45 -35.50 30.62
C VAL A 678 6.05 -35.78 29.19
N THR A 679 5.59 -37.00 28.95
CA THR A 679 4.92 -37.40 27.70
C THR A 679 3.45 -37.70 27.99
N CYS A 680 2.58 -37.47 27.01
CA CYS A 680 1.19 -37.92 27.08
C CYS A 680 1.03 -39.13 26.17
N GLU A 681 0.68 -40.25 26.78
CA GLU A 681 0.29 -41.49 26.11
C GLU A 681 -1.25 -41.53 25.96
N ASN A 682 -1.76 -42.56 25.28
CA ASN A 682 -3.20 -42.66 25.03
C ASN A 682 -4.01 -42.78 26.32
N ASP A 683 -3.47 -43.43 27.36
CA ASP A 683 -4.14 -43.75 28.63
C ASP A 683 -3.43 -43.18 29.87
N ALA A 684 -2.37 -42.38 29.72
CA ALA A 684 -1.59 -41.88 30.87
C ALA A 684 -0.74 -40.63 30.53
N TYR A 685 -0.34 -39.90 31.56
CA TYR A 685 0.85 -39.04 31.52
C TYR A 685 2.01 -39.76 32.19
N VAL A 686 3.18 -39.78 31.56
CA VAL A 686 4.38 -40.42 32.12
C VAL A 686 5.42 -39.35 32.41
N VAL A 687 5.90 -39.32 33.66
CA VAL A 687 6.87 -38.36 34.16
C VAL A 687 8.21 -39.05 34.27
N TYR A 688 9.23 -38.50 33.62
CA TYR A 688 10.61 -38.97 33.63
C TYR A 688 11.49 -37.99 34.38
N ASP A 689 12.51 -38.51 35.05
CA ASP A 689 13.65 -37.73 35.50
C ASP A 689 14.64 -37.53 34.33
N ILE A 690 14.98 -36.28 34.02
CA ILE A 690 15.80 -35.96 32.83
C ILE A 690 17.24 -36.48 32.97
N ASN A 691 17.78 -36.44 34.18
CA ASN A 691 19.17 -36.82 34.45
C ASN A 691 19.39 -38.33 34.35
N THR A 692 18.39 -39.12 34.75
CA THR A 692 18.48 -40.59 34.81
C THR A 692 17.70 -41.30 33.71
N GLY A 693 16.79 -40.61 33.02
CA GLY A 693 15.87 -41.17 32.03
C GLY A 693 14.84 -42.16 32.61
N LYS A 694 14.75 -42.28 33.95
CA LYS A 694 13.85 -43.23 34.62
C LYS A 694 12.47 -42.62 34.81
N ILE A 695 11.44 -43.46 34.71
CA ILE A 695 10.07 -43.10 35.07
C ILE A 695 10.02 -42.80 36.56
N LYS A 696 9.64 -41.56 36.90
CA LYS A 696 9.43 -41.08 38.26
C LYS A 696 7.99 -41.30 38.71
N ASP A 697 7.03 -41.04 37.81
CA ASP A 697 5.61 -41.25 38.07
C ASP A 697 4.87 -41.61 36.78
N ARG A 698 3.76 -42.33 36.89
CA ARG A 698 2.85 -42.63 35.79
C ARG A 698 1.44 -42.35 36.28
N LEU A 699 0.79 -41.35 35.67
CA LEU A 699 -0.55 -40.92 36.01
C LEU A 699 -1.53 -41.55 35.01
N PRO A 700 -2.22 -42.66 35.35
CA PRO A 700 -3.22 -43.25 34.48
C PRO A 700 -4.43 -42.32 34.32
N ILE A 701 -5.02 -42.30 33.14
CA ILE A 701 -6.29 -41.64 32.80
C ILE A 701 -7.35 -42.73 32.70
N ALA A 702 -8.40 -42.63 33.51
CA ALA A 702 -9.48 -43.60 33.53
C ALA A 702 -10.29 -43.54 32.22
N GLN A 703 -10.40 -44.67 31.52
CA GLN A 703 -11.11 -44.76 30.24
C GLN A 703 -12.24 -45.79 30.25
N ARG A 704 -13.30 -45.53 29.48
CA ARG A 704 -14.41 -46.45 29.20
C ARG A 704 -14.63 -46.52 27.69
N ASN A 705 -14.52 -47.71 27.11
CA ASN A 705 -14.61 -47.92 25.66
C ASN A 705 -13.66 -47.00 24.85
N GLY A 706 -12.44 -46.75 25.37
CA GLY A 706 -11.47 -45.85 24.73
C GLY A 706 -11.76 -44.35 24.91
N LEU A 707 -12.80 -43.97 25.65
CA LEU A 707 -13.10 -42.57 25.99
C LEU A 707 -12.62 -42.22 27.39
N ASP A 708 -12.03 -41.05 27.59
CA ASP A 708 -11.66 -40.61 28.94
C ASP A 708 -12.91 -40.39 29.80
N THR A 709 -12.83 -40.76 31.06
CA THR A 709 -13.91 -40.57 32.06
C THR A 709 -13.59 -39.47 33.08
N GLU A 710 -12.43 -38.83 32.91
CA GLU A 710 -11.97 -37.67 33.66
C GLU A 710 -11.21 -36.74 32.71
N ASP A 711 -11.20 -35.44 33.00
CA ASP A 711 -10.49 -34.46 32.19
C ASP A 711 -8.98 -34.56 32.42
N ARG A 712 -8.25 -35.13 31.45
CA ARG A 712 -6.84 -35.44 31.61
C ARG A 712 -5.95 -34.21 31.80
N VAL A 713 -6.29 -33.09 31.15
CA VAL A 713 -5.53 -31.83 31.27
C VAL A 713 -5.69 -31.28 32.68
N ALA A 714 -6.95 -31.21 33.18
CA ALA A 714 -7.22 -30.75 34.53
C ALA A 714 -6.60 -31.67 35.60
N LYS A 715 -6.64 -32.99 35.39
CA LYS A 715 -6.02 -33.97 36.28
C LYS A 715 -4.51 -33.76 36.41
N PHE A 716 -3.82 -33.60 35.28
CA PHE A 716 -2.38 -33.38 35.30
C PHE A 716 -2.04 -32.02 35.90
N ALA A 717 -2.77 -30.95 35.57
CA ALA A 717 -2.57 -29.63 36.15
C ALA A 717 -2.70 -29.65 37.69
N ALA A 718 -3.73 -30.32 38.24
CA ALA A 718 -3.90 -30.47 39.68
C ALA A 718 -2.78 -31.31 40.33
N TRP A 719 -2.31 -32.36 39.65
CA TRP A 719 -1.15 -33.13 40.12
C TRP A 719 0.13 -32.28 40.09
N ALA A 720 0.36 -31.49 39.04
CA ALA A 720 1.53 -30.62 38.92
C ALA A 720 1.53 -29.54 40.01
N GLU A 721 0.38 -28.88 40.25
CA GLU A 721 0.23 -27.90 41.32
C GLU A 721 0.55 -28.50 42.70
N LYS A 722 0.01 -29.69 43.00
CA LYS A 722 0.23 -30.38 44.27
C LYS A 722 1.68 -30.81 44.49
N ASN A 723 2.39 -31.22 43.43
CA ASN A 723 3.73 -31.79 43.55
C ASN A 723 4.86 -30.77 43.32
N PHE A 724 4.58 -29.63 42.67
CA PHE A 724 5.59 -28.65 42.29
C PHE A 724 5.28 -27.20 42.67
N GLY A 725 4.10 -26.89 43.20
CA GLY A 725 3.68 -25.52 43.55
C GLY A 725 3.21 -24.73 42.33
N GLY A 726 2.01 -24.14 42.39
CA GLY A 726 1.29 -23.57 41.25
C GLY A 726 2.09 -22.60 40.38
N ILE A 727 2.02 -22.80 39.06
CA ILE A 727 2.53 -21.90 38.02
C ILE A 727 1.34 -21.55 37.14
N ASN A 728 0.79 -20.34 37.30
CA ASN A 728 -0.26 -19.80 36.44
C ASN A 728 0.39 -18.79 35.48
N LEU A 729 0.25 -18.99 34.17
CA LEU A 729 0.88 -18.19 33.10
C LEU A 729 -0.08 -17.16 32.48
N GLU A 730 -0.89 -16.45 33.27
CA GLU A 730 -1.48 -15.22 32.73
C GLU A 730 -0.39 -14.14 32.70
N TYR A 731 -0.16 -13.50 31.55
CA TYR A 731 0.78 -12.39 31.40
C TYR A 731 0.04 -11.05 31.40
N GLU A 732 0.63 -10.04 32.03
CA GLU A 732 0.26 -8.64 31.86
C GLU A 732 1.30 -7.91 31.01
N ALA A 733 0.81 -6.99 30.17
CA ALA A 733 1.68 -6.14 29.37
C ALA A 733 2.20 -4.97 30.19
N VAL A 734 3.46 -4.61 29.97
CA VAL A 734 4.10 -3.44 30.55
C VAL A 734 4.71 -2.63 29.41
N ILE A 735 4.20 -1.41 29.25
CA ILE A 735 4.45 -0.56 28.07
C ILE A 735 5.00 0.78 28.54
N GLY A 736 6.06 1.24 27.86
CA GLY A 736 6.61 2.59 27.99
C GLY A 736 6.76 3.25 26.63
N LEU A 737 6.54 4.57 26.55
CA LEU A 737 6.68 5.34 25.31
C LEU A 737 7.81 6.37 25.41
N GLU A 738 8.54 6.51 24.30
CA GLU A 738 9.53 7.56 24.07
C GLU A 738 9.00 8.48 22.97
N ILE A 739 8.39 9.60 23.36
CA ILE A 739 7.74 10.53 22.45
C ILE A 739 8.72 11.64 22.06
N HIS A 740 9.02 11.75 20.78
CA HIS A 740 9.81 12.85 20.22
C HIS A 740 8.87 13.89 19.63
N SER A 741 8.99 15.14 20.07
CA SER A 741 8.18 16.26 19.57
C SER A 741 9.06 17.38 19.06
N GLU A 742 8.82 17.79 17.81
CA GLU A 742 9.45 18.95 17.19
C GLU A 742 8.86 20.25 17.75
N LEU A 743 9.75 21.14 18.19
CA LEU A 743 9.35 22.43 18.75
C LEU A 743 9.11 23.45 17.66
N LYS A 744 8.05 24.25 17.83
CA LYS A 744 7.60 25.30 16.90
C LYS A 744 8.43 26.58 17.07
N THR A 745 9.74 26.52 16.84
CA THR A 745 10.64 27.69 16.88
C THR A 745 10.97 28.18 15.48
N ASP A 746 11.28 29.47 15.31
CA ASP A 746 11.63 30.03 13.99
C ASP A 746 13.03 29.59 13.51
N THR A 747 13.96 29.42 14.46
CA THR A 747 15.33 28.99 14.20
C THR A 747 15.65 27.64 14.85
N LYS A 748 16.64 26.95 14.29
CA LYS A 748 17.20 25.68 14.79
C LYS A 748 17.74 25.79 16.23
N ILE A 749 18.02 24.64 16.86
CA ILE A 749 18.40 24.59 18.29
C ILE A 749 19.78 25.20 18.54
N PHE A 750 20.72 25.08 17.60
CA PHE A 750 22.11 25.48 17.77
C PHE A 750 22.61 26.49 16.72
N CYS A 751 21.76 26.95 15.80
CA CYS A 751 22.13 27.90 14.74
C CYS A 751 20.92 28.72 14.25
N GLY A 752 21.19 29.74 13.41
CA GLY A 752 20.18 30.66 12.90
C GLY A 752 19.39 30.19 11.66
N CYS A 753 19.52 28.93 11.22
CA CYS A 753 18.77 28.43 10.07
C CYS A 753 17.28 28.28 10.41
N ALA A 754 16.43 28.42 9.39
CA ALA A 754 14.99 28.20 9.48
C ALA A 754 14.63 26.72 9.77
N THR A 755 13.48 26.53 10.41
CA THR A 755 12.86 25.22 10.71
C THR A 755 11.68 24.90 9.80
N THR A 756 11.33 25.79 8.86
CA THR A 756 10.14 25.65 8.01
C THR A 756 10.22 24.42 7.10
N PHE A 757 9.10 23.70 7.01
CA PHE A 757 8.97 22.49 6.19
C PHE A 757 8.80 22.82 4.70
N GLY A 758 9.21 21.89 3.82
CA GLY A 758 8.91 21.95 2.38
C GLY A 758 9.88 22.75 1.50
N ALA A 759 10.99 23.23 2.06
CA ALA A 759 12.04 23.89 1.28
C ALA A 759 12.81 22.91 0.37
N GLU A 760 13.49 23.44 -0.65
CA GLU A 760 14.36 22.65 -1.52
C GLU A 760 15.51 22.01 -0.70
N GLN A 761 15.94 20.81 -1.10
CA GLN A 761 16.94 20.02 -0.37
C GLN A 761 18.20 20.83 -0.06
N ASN A 762 18.70 20.73 1.17
CA ASN A 762 19.91 21.41 1.63
C ASN A 762 19.94 22.95 1.44
N THR A 763 18.79 23.64 1.55
CA THR A 763 18.71 25.11 1.53
C THR A 763 18.59 25.73 2.93
N HIS A 764 18.11 24.99 3.92
CA HIS A 764 18.03 25.40 5.33
C HIS A 764 19.25 24.93 6.12
N VAL A 765 20.44 25.19 5.60
CA VAL A 765 21.70 24.70 6.16
C VAL A 765 22.71 25.84 6.36
N CYS A 766 23.64 25.65 7.30
CA CYS A 766 24.77 26.54 7.56
C CYS A 766 25.96 25.71 8.05
N PRO A 767 27.17 26.30 8.16
CA PRO A 767 28.35 25.59 8.66
C PRO A 767 28.14 24.85 9.99
N VAL A 768 27.36 25.42 10.92
CA VAL A 768 27.12 24.85 12.26
C VAL A 768 26.32 23.55 12.17
N CYS A 769 25.16 23.56 11.51
CA CYS A 769 24.32 22.35 11.42
C CYS A 769 24.92 21.30 10.47
N LEU A 770 25.79 21.70 9.53
CA LEU A 770 26.58 20.79 8.71
C LEU A 770 27.84 20.26 9.42
N GLY A 771 28.12 20.70 10.65
CA GLY A 771 29.27 20.22 11.41
C GLY A 771 30.61 20.51 10.75
N LEU A 772 30.75 21.63 10.02
CA LEU A 772 32.01 21.95 9.34
C LEU A 772 33.14 22.20 10.35
N PRO A 773 34.41 21.94 9.99
CA PRO A 773 35.53 22.16 10.90
C PRO A 773 35.61 23.61 11.43
N GLY A 774 35.71 23.76 12.75
CA GLY A 774 35.87 25.05 13.43
C GLY A 774 34.58 25.77 13.85
N VAL A 775 33.41 25.15 13.66
CA VAL A 775 32.12 25.73 14.07
C VAL A 775 31.80 25.43 15.54
N LEU A 776 31.02 26.29 16.17
CA LEU A 776 30.51 26.09 17.53
C LEU A 776 28.98 26.23 17.57
N PRO A 777 28.26 25.38 18.35
CA PRO A 777 26.83 25.50 18.56
C PRO A 777 26.48 26.70 19.45
N THR A 778 25.29 27.30 19.25
CA THR A 778 24.75 28.33 20.15
C THR A 778 23.29 28.04 20.46
N ILE A 779 22.97 27.76 21.73
CA ILE A 779 21.63 27.34 22.15
C ILE A 779 20.57 28.42 21.89
N ASN A 780 19.45 28.00 21.30
CA ASN A 780 18.26 28.81 21.12
C ASN A 780 17.48 28.95 22.44
N ARG A 781 17.35 30.17 22.95
CA ARG A 781 16.64 30.47 24.20
C ARG A 781 15.18 30.00 24.19
N ARG A 782 14.51 30.04 23.03
CA ARG A 782 13.10 29.63 22.91
C ARG A 782 12.91 28.14 23.11
N VAL A 783 13.91 27.33 22.74
CA VAL A 783 13.90 25.87 22.97
C VAL A 783 13.89 25.57 24.46
N VAL A 784 14.73 26.27 25.24
CA VAL A 784 14.78 26.12 26.71
C VAL A 784 13.46 26.53 27.35
N GLU A 785 12.90 27.67 26.94
CA GLU A 785 11.58 28.11 27.40
C GLU A 785 10.49 27.05 27.13
N PHE A 786 10.43 26.53 25.90
CA PHE A 786 9.44 25.55 25.50
C PHE A 786 9.59 24.23 26.24
N ALA A 787 10.82 23.76 26.46
CA ALA A 787 11.05 22.53 27.22
C ALA A 787 10.67 22.69 28.70
N ILE A 788 10.95 23.84 29.33
CA ILE A 788 10.51 24.14 30.70
C ILE A 788 8.98 24.21 30.76
N LYS A 789 8.34 24.88 29.81
CA LYS A 789 6.87 24.95 29.72
C LYS A 789 6.24 23.57 29.57
N ALA A 790 6.80 22.72 28.71
CA ALA A 790 6.36 21.34 28.56
C ALA A 790 6.50 20.56 29.89
N GLY A 791 7.64 20.68 30.57
CA GLY A 791 7.85 20.06 31.88
C GLY A 791 6.86 20.54 32.94
N LEU A 792 6.62 21.84 33.03
CA LEU A 792 5.63 22.39 33.97
C LEU A 792 4.20 21.92 33.65
N ALA A 793 3.85 21.85 32.36
CA ALA A 793 2.53 21.41 31.91
C ALA A 793 2.26 19.91 32.11
N THR A 794 3.32 19.10 32.20
CA THR A 794 3.25 17.67 32.54
C THR A 794 3.64 17.37 33.99
N ASN A 795 3.58 18.38 34.86
CA ASN A 795 3.84 18.29 36.29
C ASN A 795 5.23 17.76 36.67
N CYS A 796 6.23 17.92 35.80
CA CYS A 796 7.62 17.59 36.07
C CYS A 796 8.27 18.58 37.05
N LYS A 797 9.31 18.11 37.73
CA LYS A 797 10.32 18.96 38.37
C LYS A 797 11.25 19.53 37.29
N ILE A 798 11.60 20.80 37.42
CA ILE A 798 12.54 21.47 36.50
C ILE A 798 13.93 21.50 37.14
N ASN A 799 14.95 21.08 36.40
CA ASN A 799 16.33 21.14 36.87
C ASN A 799 16.85 22.58 36.83
N ARG A 800 17.33 23.07 37.97
CA ARG A 800 18.00 24.39 38.08
C ARG A 800 19.36 24.41 37.38
N TYR A 801 19.96 23.24 37.20
CA TYR A 801 21.21 23.05 36.51
C TYR A 801 21.06 21.87 35.57
N SER A 802 21.18 22.14 34.27
CA SER A 802 21.02 21.16 33.20
C SER A 802 22.17 21.32 32.20
N LYS A 803 22.56 20.24 31.52
CA LYS A 803 23.66 20.28 30.54
C LYS A 803 23.32 19.51 29.28
N PHE A 804 24.02 19.81 28.20
CA PHE A 804 24.00 19.01 26.98
C PHE A 804 25.14 17.97 27.00
N ASP A 805 24.91 16.89 26.28
CA ASP A 805 25.79 15.74 26.13
C ASP A 805 25.84 15.33 24.65
N ARG A 806 26.98 14.79 24.23
CA ARG A 806 27.16 14.17 22.92
C ARG A 806 26.76 12.70 22.98
N LYS A 807 25.73 12.33 22.23
CA LYS A 807 25.35 10.94 21.92
C LYS A 807 26.07 10.53 20.64
N ASN A 808 27.18 9.79 20.76
CA ASN A 808 28.08 9.51 19.64
C ASN A 808 27.62 8.30 18.82
N TYR A 809 27.27 8.53 17.55
CA TYR A 809 26.99 7.47 16.58
C TYR A 809 27.20 7.98 15.15
N TYR A 810 27.67 7.09 14.28
CA TYR A 810 27.96 7.41 12.89
C TYR A 810 26.76 7.02 12.02
N TYR A 811 26.13 8.01 11.40
CA TYR A 811 25.09 7.79 10.42
C TYR A 811 25.06 8.93 9.39
N PRO A 812 24.77 8.68 8.10
CA PRO A 812 24.93 9.70 7.06
C PRO A 812 24.05 10.94 7.21
N ASP A 813 22.91 10.84 7.91
CA ASP A 813 22.03 11.98 8.18
C ASP A 813 22.50 12.89 9.33
N LEU A 814 23.56 12.49 10.04
CA LEU A 814 24.09 13.18 11.21
C LEU A 814 25.53 13.65 10.92
N PRO A 815 25.71 14.86 10.36
CA PRO A 815 26.98 15.29 9.80
C PRO A 815 28.09 15.47 10.85
N LYS A 816 27.73 15.72 12.11
CA LYS A 816 28.68 15.81 13.22
C LYS A 816 29.22 14.45 13.68
N ASN A 817 28.53 13.35 13.38
CA ASN A 817 28.75 12.00 13.96
C ASN A 817 28.50 11.91 15.48
N TRP A 818 27.86 12.92 16.06
CA TRP A 818 27.20 12.85 17.35
C TRP A 818 25.95 13.72 17.32
N GLN A 819 24.94 13.31 18.07
CA GLN A 819 23.73 14.08 18.31
C GLN A 819 23.90 14.79 19.64
N THR A 820 23.70 16.10 19.66
CA THR A 820 23.68 16.87 20.90
C THR A 820 22.32 16.67 21.57
N SER A 821 22.32 16.02 22.73
CA SER A 821 21.13 15.65 23.51
C SER A 821 21.42 15.93 25.01
N GLN A 822 20.66 15.38 25.94
CA GLN A 822 20.97 15.43 27.38
C GLN A 822 20.94 14.02 27.95
N TYR A 823 21.84 13.66 28.86
CA TYR A 823 21.86 12.32 29.43
C TYR A 823 21.46 12.30 30.91
N ASP A 824 22.35 12.59 31.83
CA ASP A 824 22.16 12.49 33.28
C ASP A 824 21.40 13.69 33.89
N LEU A 825 21.47 14.88 33.27
CA LEU A 825 20.86 16.11 33.79
C LEU A 825 19.89 16.75 32.78
N PRO A 826 18.74 16.09 32.50
CA PRO A 826 17.72 16.61 31.59
C PRO A 826 17.07 17.90 32.14
N ILE A 827 16.45 18.71 31.29
CA ILE A 827 15.82 19.97 31.74
C ILE A 827 14.62 19.75 32.67
N ALA A 828 13.87 18.65 32.50
CA ALA A 828 12.78 18.28 33.39
C ALA A 828 12.72 16.77 33.66
N TYR A 829 12.25 16.39 34.85
CA TYR A 829 12.24 15.00 35.34
C TYR A 829 11.08 14.75 36.32
N GLU A 830 10.73 13.48 36.53
CA GLU A 830 9.68 13.04 37.47
C GLU A 830 8.35 13.79 37.34
N GLY A 831 7.70 13.62 36.18
CA GLY A 831 6.36 14.19 35.91
C GLY A 831 5.25 13.16 35.97
N HIS A 832 4.03 13.59 35.68
CA HIS A 832 2.88 12.71 35.50
C HIS A 832 1.74 13.39 34.73
N VAL A 833 0.95 12.59 34.03
CA VAL A 833 -0.30 13.00 33.38
C VAL A 833 -1.41 12.02 33.71
N GLU A 834 -2.65 12.51 33.76
CA GLU A 834 -3.83 11.66 33.92
C GLU A 834 -4.44 11.34 32.56
N ILE A 835 -4.73 10.06 32.32
CA ILE A 835 -5.42 9.54 31.15
C ILE A 835 -6.77 8.95 31.57
N ASP A 836 -7.71 8.91 30.63
CA ASP A 836 -9.03 8.31 30.82
C ASP A 836 -9.23 7.24 29.73
N VAL A 837 -9.49 6.01 30.15
CA VAL A 837 -9.77 4.88 29.26
C VAL A 837 -11.00 4.16 29.78
N ASP A 838 -12.05 4.05 28.95
CA ASP A 838 -13.33 3.42 29.31
C ASP A 838 -13.96 3.93 30.62
N GLY A 839 -13.76 5.22 30.94
CA GLY A 839 -14.27 5.86 32.16
C GLY A 839 -13.42 5.61 33.41
N VAL A 840 -12.28 4.93 33.28
CA VAL A 840 -11.30 4.72 34.35
C VAL A 840 -10.16 5.71 34.19
N ARG A 841 -9.94 6.54 35.21
CA ARG A 841 -8.79 7.45 35.26
C ARG A 841 -7.55 6.74 35.77
N LYS A 842 -6.43 6.94 35.08
CA LYS A 842 -5.12 6.40 35.43
C LYS A 842 -4.06 7.48 35.33
N THR A 843 -3.13 7.50 36.29
CA THR A 843 -1.96 8.38 36.25
C THR A 843 -0.79 7.64 35.61
N VAL A 844 -0.22 8.20 34.55
CA VAL A 844 1.00 7.71 33.90
C VAL A 844 2.15 8.63 34.29
N ARG A 845 3.21 8.07 34.87
CA ARG A 845 4.38 8.85 35.29
C ARG A 845 5.33 9.08 34.11
N LEU A 846 6.04 10.20 34.17
CA LEU A 846 7.09 10.56 33.22
C LEU A 846 8.44 10.48 33.93
N THR A 847 9.39 9.76 33.34
CA THR A 847 10.76 9.73 33.84
C THR A 847 11.45 11.08 33.60
N ARG A 848 11.35 11.62 32.37
CA ARG A 848 12.11 12.80 31.93
C ARG A 848 11.56 13.47 30.68
N ILE A 849 11.91 14.75 30.53
CA ILE A 849 11.83 15.51 29.28
C ILE A 849 13.17 16.16 29.05
N HIS A 850 13.75 15.96 27.87
CA HIS A 850 15.05 16.53 27.53
C HIS A 850 15.09 17.09 26.13
N MET A 851 16.02 18.03 25.89
CA MET A 851 16.20 18.70 24.62
C MET A 851 17.25 17.98 23.77
N GLU A 852 16.98 17.87 22.48
CA GLU A 852 17.96 17.36 21.52
C GLU A 852 17.79 17.99 20.14
N GLU A 853 18.74 17.72 19.25
CA GLU A 853 18.63 18.08 17.84
C GLU A 853 18.16 16.90 16.98
N ASP A 854 17.32 17.17 15.98
CA ASP A 854 16.97 16.16 14.99
C ASP A 854 18.11 15.91 13.99
N ALA A 855 18.11 14.70 13.43
CA ALA A 855 18.98 14.32 12.33
C ALA A 855 18.38 14.75 10.97
N GLY A 856 19.21 14.66 9.92
CA GLY A 856 18.78 14.86 8.54
C GLY A 856 17.78 13.78 8.06
N LYS A 857 17.46 13.81 6.77
CA LYS A 857 16.60 12.82 6.12
C LYS A 857 17.39 12.08 5.05
N LEU A 858 17.22 10.76 4.98
CA LEU A 858 17.72 9.94 3.88
C LEU A 858 16.60 9.66 2.88
N VAL A 859 16.90 9.88 1.59
CA VAL A 859 16.01 9.53 0.47
C VAL A 859 16.71 8.46 -0.35
N HIS A 860 16.19 7.24 -0.27
CA HIS A 860 16.76 6.09 -0.96
C HIS A 860 16.32 6.04 -2.43
N SER A 861 17.18 5.55 -3.32
CA SER A 861 16.90 5.51 -4.77
C SER A 861 15.98 4.37 -5.22
N GLY A 862 15.73 3.38 -4.36
CA GLY A 862 14.83 2.24 -4.57
C GLY A 862 13.56 2.32 -3.71
N THR A 863 12.79 1.24 -3.68
CA THR A 863 11.49 1.20 -2.95
C THR A 863 11.69 0.98 -1.45
N THR A 864 12.77 0.31 -1.07
CA THR A 864 13.20 0.06 0.31
C THR A 864 14.69 0.32 0.47
N ILE A 865 15.20 0.30 1.71
CA ILE A 865 16.64 0.44 1.94
C ILE A 865 17.46 -0.72 1.35
N LYS A 866 16.85 -1.91 1.14
CA LYS A 866 17.55 -3.14 0.73
C LYS A 866 17.80 -3.23 -0.78
N ASP A 867 16.94 -2.61 -1.60
CA ASP A 867 17.02 -2.57 -3.06
C ASP A 867 17.60 -1.24 -3.59
N SER A 868 18.00 -0.34 -2.70
CA SER A 868 18.53 0.97 -3.05
C SER A 868 20.04 0.95 -3.30
N ALA A 869 20.46 1.33 -4.51
CA ALA A 869 21.87 1.47 -4.87
C ALA A 869 22.55 2.71 -4.26
N SER A 870 21.77 3.72 -3.87
CA SER A 870 22.28 4.96 -3.27
C SER A 870 21.24 5.58 -2.33
N SER A 871 21.71 6.46 -1.44
CA SER A 871 20.86 7.28 -0.58
C SER A 871 21.31 8.73 -0.68
N ASN A 872 20.37 9.63 -0.98
CA ASN A 872 20.59 11.06 -0.97
C ASN A 872 20.34 11.59 0.45
N VAL A 873 21.18 12.53 0.89
CA VAL A 873 21.08 13.12 2.22
C VAL A 873 20.52 14.54 2.11
N ASP A 874 19.46 14.81 2.88
CA ASP A 874 18.89 16.14 3.04
C ASP A 874 19.07 16.61 4.49
N TYR A 875 19.94 17.61 4.68
CA TYR A 875 20.26 18.20 5.98
C TYR A 875 19.36 19.38 6.37
N ASN A 876 18.30 19.66 5.61
CA ASN A 876 17.32 20.70 6.00
C ASN A 876 16.79 20.49 7.42
N ARG A 877 16.55 19.23 7.82
CA ARG A 877 16.05 18.87 9.15
C ARG A 877 17.13 18.81 10.24
N THR A 878 18.41 18.68 9.88
CA THR A 878 19.50 18.57 10.86
C THR A 878 19.57 19.81 11.74
N GLY A 879 19.49 19.64 13.06
CA GLY A 879 19.52 20.76 14.02
C GLY A 879 18.14 21.34 14.33
N VAL A 880 17.05 20.81 13.78
CA VAL A 880 15.70 21.19 14.20
C VAL A 880 15.51 20.79 15.68
N PRO A 881 14.92 21.65 16.54
CA PRO A 881 14.82 21.34 17.97
C PRO A 881 13.77 20.27 18.25
N LEU A 882 14.15 19.30 19.09
CA LEU A 882 13.27 18.27 19.61
C LEU A 882 13.24 18.31 21.14
N ILE A 883 12.10 17.90 21.69
CA ILE A 883 12.04 17.36 23.05
C ILE A 883 11.71 15.87 22.99
N GLU A 884 12.42 15.08 23.78
CA GLU A 884 12.11 13.66 23.99
C GLU A 884 11.51 13.50 25.38
N ILE A 885 10.26 13.01 25.41
CA ILE A 885 9.42 12.78 26.58
C ILE A 885 9.35 11.28 26.82
N VAL A 886 9.95 10.82 27.92
CA VAL A 886 10.05 9.39 28.26
C VAL A 886 9.10 9.09 29.41
N SER A 887 8.17 8.15 29.19
CA SER A 887 7.28 7.67 30.23
C SER A 887 7.93 6.60 31.10
N GLU A 888 7.45 6.47 32.34
CA GLU A 888 7.62 5.22 33.08
C GLU A 888 6.82 4.09 32.38
N PRO A 889 7.17 2.82 32.62
CA PRO A 889 6.48 1.68 32.03
C PRO A 889 5.17 1.37 32.78
N ASP A 890 4.30 2.38 32.93
CA ASP A 890 3.07 2.31 33.73
C ASP A 890 1.84 1.85 32.90
N MET A 891 1.97 1.74 31.58
CA MET A 891 0.84 1.41 30.69
C MET A 891 0.72 -0.11 30.50
N HIS A 892 -0.52 -0.62 30.46
CA HIS A 892 -0.83 -2.06 30.41
C HIS A 892 -1.69 -2.47 29.21
N SER A 893 -2.08 -1.51 28.36
CA SER A 893 -2.83 -1.80 27.13
C SER A 893 -2.48 -0.82 26.01
N ALA A 894 -2.78 -1.22 24.77
CA ALA A 894 -2.68 -0.34 23.60
C ALA A 894 -3.55 0.91 23.74
N ALA A 895 -4.76 0.77 24.29
CA ALA A 895 -5.67 1.88 24.52
C ALA A 895 -5.11 2.91 25.51
N GLU A 896 -4.47 2.46 26.59
CA GLU A 896 -3.77 3.35 27.54
C GLU A 896 -2.60 4.07 26.86
N ALA A 897 -1.80 3.36 26.05
CA ALA A 897 -0.69 3.96 25.31
C ALA A 897 -1.16 5.03 24.32
N ARG A 898 -2.27 4.79 23.62
CA ARG A 898 -2.90 5.78 22.76
C ARG A 898 -3.40 6.98 23.55
N ALA A 899 -4.16 6.76 24.62
CA ALA A 899 -4.71 7.83 25.45
C ALA A 899 -3.60 8.71 26.05
N TYR A 900 -2.47 8.11 26.46
CA TYR A 900 -1.29 8.84 26.93
C TYR A 900 -0.67 9.70 25.82
N MET A 901 -0.46 9.15 24.62
CA MET A 901 0.12 9.91 23.51
C MET A 901 -0.82 11.05 23.05
N GLU A 902 -2.14 10.81 23.01
CA GLU A 902 -3.15 11.84 22.71
C GLU A 902 -3.17 12.95 23.79
N LYS A 903 -3.02 12.58 25.07
CA LYS A 903 -2.91 13.54 26.18
C LYS A 903 -1.67 14.42 26.06
N ILE A 904 -0.50 13.82 25.80
CA ILE A 904 0.75 14.58 25.59
C ILE A 904 0.61 15.53 24.39
N LYS A 905 0.10 15.03 23.26
CA LYS A 905 -0.19 15.85 22.08
C LYS A 905 -1.09 17.04 22.43
N SER A 906 -2.21 16.78 23.11
CA SER A 906 -3.17 17.81 23.51
C SER A 906 -2.50 18.88 24.39
N ILE A 907 -1.70 18.48 25.39
CA ILE A 907 -1.00 19.41 26.27
C ILE A 907 -0.05 20.31 25.47
N LEU A 908 0.81 19.74 24.62
CA LEU A 908 1.82 20.47 23.86
C LEU A 908 1.20 21.46 22.86
N GLU A 909 0.11 21.08 22.19
CA GLU A 909 -0.65 21.98 21.34
C GLU A 909 -1.32 23.10 22.15
N TYR A 910 -1.86 22.79 23.33
CA TYR A 910 -2.54 23.77 24.18
C TYR A 910 -1.60 24.88 24.66
N ILE A 911 -0.37 24.54 25.02
CA ILE A 911 0.65 25.50 25.45
C ILE A 911 1.40 26.15 24.28
N ASP A 912 1.03 25.81 23.03
CA ASP A 912 1.57 26.33 21.77
C ASP A 912 3.10 26.18 21.64
N VAL A 913 3.63 25.01 22.02
CA VAL A 913 5.07 24.70 21.88
C VAL A 913 5.39 23.80 20.69
N SER A 914 4.41 23.05 20.18
CA SER A 914 4.53 22.18 19.00
C SER A 914 3.22 22.11 18.23
N ASN A 915 3.31 21.85 16.92
CA ASN A 915 2.14 21.55 16.09
C ASN A 915 1.69 20.08 16.20
N CYS A 916 2.52 19.20 16.78
CA CYS A 916 2.25 17.78 17.04
C CYS A 916 1.59 16.97 15.91
N ARG A 917 1.90 17.28 14.65
CA ARG A 917 1.41 16.56 13.47
C ARG A 917 2.24 15.30 13.22
N MET A 918 1.62 14.13 13.27
CA MET A 918 2.32 12.86 13.03
C MET A 918 2.61 12.67 11.55
N GLU A 919 1.70 13.11 10.69
CA GLU A 919 1.77 13.05 9.23
C GLU A 919 2.92 13.87 8.63
N GLU A 920 3.28 14.98 9.28
CA GLU A 920 4.42 15.82 8.94
C GLU A 920 5.72 15.39 9.66
N GLY A 921 5.63 14.43 10.60
CA GLY A 921 6.76 13.91 11.37
C GLY A 921 7.15 14.72 12.61
N ASN A 922 6.36 15.75 12.98
CA ASN A 922 6.59 16.59 14.15
C ASN A 922 6.32 15.90 15.48
N LEU A 923 5.59 14.77 15.46
CA LEU A 923 5.36 13.92 16.62
C LEU A 923 5.64 12.46 16.24
N ARG A 924 6.58 11.83 16.95
CA ARG A 924 6.99 10.44 16.76
C ARG A 924 6.99 9.72 18.10
N ALA A 925 6.75 8.42 18.08
CA ALA A 925 6.87 7.58 19.27
C ALA A 925 7.65 6.31 18.98
N ASP A 926 8.61 6.02 19.85
CA ASP A 926 9.20 4.69 19.98
C ASP A 926 8.49 3.96 21.13
N ILE A 927 8.14 2.70 20.91
CA ILE A 927 7.30 1.92 21.81
C ILE A 927 8.13 0.81 22.43
N ASN A 928 8.18 0.77 23.76
CA ASN A 928 8.80 -0.32 24.51
C ASN A 928 7.71 -1.24 25.06
N VAL A 929 7.73 -2.53 24.71
CA VAL A 929 6.76 -3.53 25.19
C VAL A 929 7.49 -4.68 25.87
N SER A 930 7.00 -5.09 27.04
CA SER A 930 7.43 -6.29 27.73
C SER A 930 6.23 -6.99 28.37
N LEU A 931 6.29 -8.32 28.48
CA LEU A 931 5.31 -9.11 29.23
C LEU A 931 5.93 -9.63 30.53
N ARG A 932 5.11 -9.68 31.58
CA ARG A 932 5.45 -10.36 32.84
C ARG A 932 4.26 -11.17 33.35
N PRO A 933 4.47 -12.25 34.12
CA PRO A 933 3.36 -12.96 34.76
C PRO A 933 2.56 -12.04 35.68
N VAL A 934 1.23 -12.18 35.68
CA VAL A 934 0.31 -11.41 36.53
C VAL A 934 0.73 -11.57 38.01
N GLY A 935 0.86 -10.45 38.71
CA GLY A 935 1.29 -10.41 40.12
C GLY A 935 2.81 -10.42 40.36
N SER A 936 3.64 -10.57 39.32
CA SER A 936 5.10 -10.44 39.42
C SER A 936 5.53 -8.97 39.31
N GLU A 937 6.42 -8.50 40.19
CA GLU A 937 7.04 -7.17 40.04
C GLU A 937 8.21 -7.17 39.03
N LYS A 938 8.78 -8.34 38.73
CA LYS A 938 9.93 -8.47 37.82
C LYS A 938 9.50 -8.28 36.36
N LEU A 939 10.06 -7.27 35.70
CA LEU A 939 9.84 -7.01 34.27
C LEU A 939 10.50 -8.10 33.40
N GLY A 940 9.85 -8.44 32.29
CA GLY A 940 10.40 -9.35 31.27
C GLY A 940 11.44 -8.66 30.38
N THR A 941 11.88 -9.36 29.33
CA THR A 941 12.71 -8.73 28.29
C THR A 941 11.86 -7.76 27.48
N ARG A 942 12.35 -6.55 27.22
CA ARG A 942 11.67 -5.57 26.37
C ARG A 942 12.02 -5.74 24.89
N THR A 943 11.05 -5.49 24.03
CA THR A 943 11.29 -5.15 22.62
C THR A 943 10.94 -3.69 22.36
N GLU A 944 11.69 -3.07 21.46
CA GLU A 944 11.57 -1.65 21.11
C GLU A 944 11.09 -1.56 19.66
N MET A 945 9.93 -0.95 19.42
CA MET A 945 9.41 -0.68 18.09
C MET A 945 9.67 0.77 17.71
N LYS A 946 10.27 0.99 16.54
CA LYS A 946 10.56 2.33 16.00
C LYS A 946 9.71 2.67 14.79
N ASN A 947 9.66 3.96 14.44
CA ASN A 947 9.00 4.52 13.24
C ASN A 947 7.47 4.38 13.22
N ILE A 948 6.81 4.64 14.36
CA ILE A 948 5.36 4.60 14.47
C ILE A 948 4.78 5.98 14.14
N ASN A 949 4.08 6.08 13.00
CA ASN A 949 3.65 7.36 12.40
C ASN A 949 2.15 7.65 12.51
N SER A 950 1.36 6.82 13.20
CA SER A 950 -0.07 7.14 13.48
C SER A 950 -0.56 6.46 14.76
N PHE A 951 -1.60 7.00 15.39
CA PHE A 951 -2.23 6.39 16.57
C PHE A 951 -2.76 4.99 16.30
N LYS A 952 -3.34 4.75 15.12
CA LYS A 952 -3.80 3.41 14.74
C LYS A 952 -2.63 2.44 14.61
N ALA A 953 -1.54 2.86 13.97
CA ALA A 953 -0.33 2.04 13.88
C ALA A 953 0.29 1.75 15.25
N LEU A 954 0.19 2.69 16.20
CA LEU A 954 0.62 2.49 17.58
C LEU A 954 -0.19 1.38 18.27
N GLU A 955 -1.51 1.44 18.20
CA GLU A 955 -2.37 0.41 18.80
C GLU A 955 -2.17 -0.96 18.15
N ASP A 956 -2.21 -1.02 16.82
CA ASP A 956 -2.05 -2.27 16.07
C ASP A 956 -0.68 -2.91 16.34
N ALA A 957 0.40 -2.12 16.39
CA ALA A 957 1.74 -2.61 16.68
C ALA A 957 1.89 -3.13 18.11
N ILE A 958 1.33 -2.43 19.11
CA ILE A 958 1.35 -2.88 20.52
C ILE A 958 0.58 -4.19 20.66
N ASN A 959 -0.64 -4.26 20.13
CA ASN A 959 -1.47 -5.46 20.24
C ASN A 959 -0.78 -6.66 19.59
N TYR A 960 -0.22 -6.48 18.39
CA TYR A 960 0.53 -7.53 17.71
C TYR A 960 1.77 -7.96 18.51
N GLU A 961 2.52 -7.01 19.09
CA GLU A 961 3.74 -7.34 19.83
C GLU A 961 3.43 -8.03 21.16
N ILE A 962 2.34 -7.67 21.84
CA ILE A 962 1.82 -8.39 23.02
C ILE A 962 1.49 -9.82 22.63
N GLU A 963 0.69 -10.03 21.57
CA GLU A 963 0.33 -11.36 21.09
C GLU A 963 1.57 -12.18 20.71
N ARG A 964 2.52 -11.58 19.99
CA ARG A 964 3.77 -12.25 19.60
C ARG A 964 4.61 -12.63 20.81
N GLN A 965 4.78 -11.73 21.78
CA GLN A 965 5.56 -12.04 22.97
C GLN A 965 4.89 -13.13 23.80
N ALA A 966 3.56 -13.09 23.93
CA ALA A 966 2.79 -14.12 24.61
C ALA A 966 2.96 -15.47 23.90
N GLU A 967 2.82 -15.52 22.57
CA GLU A 967 3.06 -16.73 21.77
C GLU A 967 4.48 -17.28 21.99
N VAL A 968 5.50 -16.43 21.94
CA VAL A 968 6.90 -16.88 22.13
C VAL A 968 7.12 -17.40 23.55
N LEU A 969 6.59 -16.74 24.58
CA LEU A 969 6.72 -17.16 25.98
C LEU A 969 5.91 -18.43 26.25
N ASP A 970 4.69 -18.53 25.74
CA ASP A 970 3.86 -19.74 25.80
C ASP A 970 4.55 -20.92 25.09
N ASP A 971 5.27 -20.67 24.00
CA ASP A 971 6.09 -21.63 23.25
C ASP A 971 7.40 -22.02 23.97
N GLY A 972 7.62 -21.54 25.20
CA GLY A 972 8.87 -21.76 25.95
C GLY A 972 10.08 -21.07 25.33
N GLY A 973 9.85 -20.16 24.38
CA GLY A 973 10.87 -19.31 23.79
C GLY A 973 11.27 -18.18 24.73
N LYS A 974 12.44 -17.60 24.46
CA LYS A 974 12.90 -16.40 25.18
C LYS A 974 12.71 -15.18 24.29
N ILE A 975 12.11 -14.14 24.86
CA ILE A 975 12.11 -12.82 24.21
C ILE A 975 13.55 -12.31 24.18
N ILE A 976 14.05 -12.05 22.98
CA ILE A 976 15.36 -11.45 22.75
C ILE A 976 15.14 -9.95 22.64
N GLN A 977 16.05 -9.16 23.23
CA GLN A 977 15.99 -7.71 23.10
C GLN A 977 16.38 -7.31 21.67
N GLU A 978 15.41 -6.74 20.96
CA GLU A 978 15.57 -6.39 19.55
C GLU A 978 14.86 -5.07 19.24
N THR A 979 15.37 -4.38 18.22
CA THR A 979 14.67 -3.23 17.65
C THR A 979 13.84 -3.71 16.46
N ARG A 980 12.53 -3.44 16.51
CA ARG A 980 11.53 -3.87 15.55
C ARG A 980 10.90 -2.66 14.84
N THR A 981 10.26 -2.91 13.71
CA THR A 981 9.48 -1.92 12.95
C THR A 981 8.08 -2.47 12.65
N TRP A 982 7.10 -1.59 12.50
CA TRP A 982 5.74 -1.95 12.12
C TRP A 982 5.57 -1.95 10.59
N ASN A 983 5.06 -3.05 10.03
CA ASN A 983 4.67 -3.11 8.62
C ASN A 983 3.13 -3.06 8.51
N PRO A 984 2.54 -1.91 8.12
CA PRO A 984 1.09 -1.75 8.07
C PRO A 984 0.41 -2.58 6.98
N GLU A 985 1.09 -2.87 5.85
CA GLU A 985 0.54 -3.67 4.76
C GLU A 985 0.34 -5.13 5.17
N ARG A 986 1.23 -5.65 6.01
CA ARG A 986 1.21 -7.04 6.48
C ARG A 986 0.57 -7.19 7.87
N GLY A 987 0.42 -6.10 8.61
CA GLY A 987 -0.08 -6.11 9.99
C GLY A 987 0.84 -6.88 10.95
N ILE A 988 2.17 -6.77 10.79
CA ILE A 988 3.15 -7.49 11.63
C ILE A 988 4.31 -6.59 12.07
N THR A 989 4.91 -6.90 13.22
CA THR A 989 6.22 -6.36 13.63
C THR A 989 7.34 -7.17 12.96
N GLN A 990 8.36 -6.49 12.46
CA GLN A 990 9.54 -7.11 11.83
C GLN A 990 10.80 -6.74 12.61
N SER A 991 11.66 -7.72 12.86
CA SER A 991 12.97 -7.46 13.48
C SER A 991 13.86 -6.71 12.49
N MET A 992 14.41 -5.56 12.91
CA MET A 992 15.40 -4.82 12.12
C MET A 992 16.82 -5.24 12.48
N ARG A 993 17.11 -5.38 13.77
CA ARG A 993 18.42 -5.78 14.30
C ARG A 993 18.28 -6.42 15.68
N SER A 994 19.10 -7.44 15.96
CA SER A 994 19.34 -7.94 17.32
C SER A 994 20.29 -6.98 18.05
N LYS A 995 19.97 -6.59 19.29
CA LYS A 995 20.90 -5.80 20.13
C LYS A 995 21.92 -6.74 20.80
N GLU A 996 22.68 -7.51 20.02
CA GLU A 996 23.77 -8.34 20.57
C GLU A 996 24.95 -7.49 21.09
N ASP A 997 25.05 -6.23 20.65
CA ASP A 997 25.86 -5.20 21.27
C ASP A 997 24.94 -4.07 21.75
N ALA A 998 24.87 -3.81 23.07
CA ALA A 998 24.38 -2.52 23.54
C ALA A 998 25.25 -1.45 22.89
N HIS A 999 24.70 -0.67 21.95
CA HIS A 999 25.48 0.38 21.29
C HIS A 999 25.98 1.35 22.36
N ASP A 1000 27.28 1.30 22.64
CA ASP A 1000 27.94 2.27 23.50
C ASP A 1000 27.98 3.61 22.78
N TYR A 1001 26.96 4.44 23.04
CA TYR A 1001 26.86 5.79 22.52
C TYR A 1001 27.91 6.74 23.12
N ARG A 1002 28.75 6.26 24.06
CA ARG A 1002 29.86 7.00 24.68
C ARG A 1002 29.44 8.40 25.10
N TYR A 1003 28.32 8.50 25.83
CA TYR A 1003 27.81 9.79 26.29
C TYR A 1003 28.90 10.56 27.02
N MET A 1004 29.11 11.81 26.61
CA MET A 1004 30.04 12.72 27.27
C MET A 1004 29.42 14.13 27.30
N PRO A 1005 29.69 14.95 28.33
CA PRO A 1005 29.27 16.35 28.33
C PRO A 1005 29.71 17.08 27.07
N GLU A 1006 28.84 17.91 26.50
CA GLU A 1006 29.15 18.75 25.34
C GLU A 1006 30.03 19.93 25.79
N PRO A 1007 31.35 19.94 25.50
CA PRO A 1007 32.24 20.99 25.99
C PRO A 1007 31.98 22.36 25.33
N ASP A 1008 31.37 22.38 24.15
CA ASP A 1008 31.16 23.62 23.38
C ASP A 1008 29.94 24.42 23.89
N LEU A 1009 29.10 23.81 24.75
CA LEU A 1009 27.94 24.46 25.34
C LEU A 1009 28.10 24.57 26.87
N PRO A 1010 27.99 25.78 27.44
CA PRO A 1010 27.94 25.91 28.89
C PRO A 1010 26.65 25.28 29.44
N PRO A 1011 26.67 24.83 30.71
CA PRO A 1011 25.47 24.39 31.39
C PRO A 1011 24.38 25.47 31.41
N ILE A 1012 23.13 25.03 31.33
CA ILE A 1012 21.95 25.88 31.47
C ILE A 1012 21.64 26.00 32.97
N VAL A 1013 21.64 27.23 33.46
CA VAL A 1013 21.23 27.56 34.82
C VAL A 1013 19.88 28.26 34.76
N THR A 1014 18.86 27.65 35.37
CA THR A 1014 17.50 28.18 35.39
C THR A 1014 17.18 28.65 36.81
N THR A 1015 16.85 29.93 36.95
CA THR A 1015 16.48 30.53 38.24
C THR A 1015 15.04 30.21 38.63
N ASP A 1016 14.72 30.25 39.92
CA ASP A 1016 13.34 30.03 40.39
C ASP A 1016 12.41 31.14 39.87
N GLU A 1017 12.91 32.37 39.72
CA GLU A 1017 12.17 33.49 39.15
C GLU A 1017 11.78 33.24 37.68
N GLU A 1018 12.67 32.65 36.89
CA GLU A 1018 12.38 32.28 35.49
C GLU A 1018 11.38 31.14 35.40
N ILE A 1019 11.52 30.10 36.24
CA ILE A 1019 10.57 28.99 36.30
C ILE A 1019 9.17 29.50 36.64
N GLU A 1020 9.07 30.39 37.63
CA GLU A 1020 7.80 30.97 38.04
C GLU A 1020 7.23 31.92 36.98
N ALA A 1021 8.07 32.69 36.29
CA ALA A 1021 7.64 33.51 35.16
C ALA A 1021 7.05 32.65 34.03
N PHE A 1022 7.69 31.51 33.69
CA PHE A 1022 7.16 30.59 32.70
C PHE A 1022 5.88 29.92 33.16
N ARG A 1023 5.80 29.50 34.43
CA ARG A 1023 4.58 28.94 35.04
C ARG A 1023 3.40 29.90 34.94
N LYS A 1024 3.60 31.19 35.23
CA LYS A 1024 2.56 32.23 35.11
C LYS A 1024 2.17 32.53 33.65
N SER A 1025 3.07 32.28 32.70
CA SER A 1025 2.79 32.47 31.28
C SER A 1025 2.04 31.31 30.62
N LEU A 1026 1.93 30.16 31.30
CA LEU A 1026 1.17 29.02 30.80
C LEU A 1026 -0.32 29.36 30.78
N PRO A 1027 -1.05 28.97 29.73
CA PRO A 1027 -2.51 29.02 29.77
C PRO A 1027 -3.04 28.02 30.81
N GLU A 1028 -4.30 28.21 31.22
CA GLU A 1028 -5.03 27.21 31.98
C GLU A 1028 -5.07 25.90 31.17
N LEU A 1029 -4.47 24.83 31.69
CA LEU A 1029 -4.35 23.55 31.00
C LEU A 1029 -5.72 22.90 30.75
N PRO A 1030 -5.85 22.00 29.74
CA PRO A 1030 -7.14 21.40 29.37
C PRO A 1030 -7.91 20.80 30.54
N ASP A 1031 -7.26 20.01 31.40
CA ASP A 1031 -7.92 19.32 32.51
C ASP A 1031 -8.34 20.26 33.63
N ALA A 1032 -7.49 21.25 33.95
CA ALA A 1032 -7.82 22.31 34.91
C ALA A 1032 -9.02 23.13 34.44
N ARG A 1033 -9.03 23.49 33.15
CA ARG A 1033 -10.14 24.21 32.53
C ARG A 1033 -11.41 23.36 32.48
N ARG A 1034 -11.33 22.08 32.11
CA ARG A 1034 -12.46 21.15 32.08
C ARG A 1034 -13.11 21.06 33.46
N LYS A 1035 -12.29 20.93 34.50
CA LYS A 1035 -12.74 20.95 35.89
C LYS A 1035 -13.44 22.26 36.25
N ARG A 1036 -12.86 23.43 35.90
CA ARG A 1036 -13.51 24.73 36.10
C ARG A 1036 -14.87 24.82 35.40
N LEU A 1037 -14.96 24.35 34.15
CA LEU A 1037 -16.21 24.41 33.38
C LEU A 1037 -17.33 23.57 34.02
N ILE A 1038 -17.00 22.41 34.59
CA ILE A 1038 -17.95 21.56 35.31
C ILE A 1038 -18.35 22.20 36.64
N GLU A 1039 -17.38 22.61 37.45
CA GLU A 1039 -17.61 23.11 38.82
C GLU A 1039 -18.23 24.51 38.86
N SER A 1040 -17.78 25.42 37.99
CA SER A 1040 -18.18 26.84 38.02
C SER A 1040 -19.40 27.13 37.14
N PHE A 1041 -19.61 26.36 36.06
CA PHE A 1041 -20.69 26.61 35.10
C PHE A 1041 -21.72 25.48 34.99
N GLY A 1042 -21.54 24.38 35.72
CA GLY A 1042 -22.49 23.26 35.73
C GLY A 1042 -22.63 22.55 34.39
N LEU A 1043 -21.60 22.63 33.53
CA LEU A 1043 -21.55 21.87 32.28
C LEU A 1043 -21.35 20.38 32.58
N SER A 1044 -21.87 19.52 31.69
CA SER A 1044 -21.59 18.08 31.80
C SER A 1044 -20.12 17.80 31.46
N ASP A 1045 -19.59 16.68 31.96
CA ASP A 1045 -18.23 16.25 31.66
C ASP A 1045 -17.97 16.10 30.14
N TYR A 1046 -19.01 15.67 29.41
CA TYR A 1046 -19.02 15.57 27.95
C TYR A 1046 -18.90 16.94 27.28
N ASP A 1047 -19.76 17.90 27.65
CA ASP A 1047 -19.76 19.25 27.07
C ASP A 1047 -18.43 19.97 27.34
N ALA A 1048 -17.95 19.86 28.58
CA ALA A 1048 -16.67 20.44 28.99
C ALA A 1048 -15.51 19.81 28.21
N GLY A 1049 -15.51 18.49 28.02
CA GLY A 1049 -14.50 17.76 27.25
C GLY A 1049 -14.38 18.29 25.81
N ILE A 1050 -15.51 18.46 25.12
CA ILE A 1050 -15.53 18.98 23.75
C ILE A 1050 -15.02 20.42 23.69
N ILE A 1051 -15.50 21.30 24.57
CA ILE A 1051 -15.09 22.71 24.59
C ILE A 1051 -13.59 22.84 24.85
N THR A 1052 -13.04 22.03 25.75
CA THR A 1052 -11.60 22.02 26.06
C THR A 1052 -10.74 21.26 25.06
N GLY A 1053 -11.33 20.64 24.03
CA GLY A 1053 -10.60 19.86 23.03
C GLY A 1053 -9.58 20.68 22.23
N SER A 1054 -9.77 21.99 22.11
CA SER A 1054 -8.74 22.91 21.62
C SER A 1054 -8.71 24.20 22.45
N ARG A 1055 -7.54 24.83 22.53
CA ARG A 1055 -7.37 26.08 23.26
C ARG A 1055 -8.23 27.21 22.69
N ALA A 1056 -8.24 27.35 21.37
CA ALA A 1056 -9.00 28.39 20.71
C ALA A 1056 -10.51 28.24 20.90
N MET A 1057 -11.04 27.01 20.92
CA MET A 1057 -12.46 26.77 21.21
C MET A 1057 -12.80 27.16 22.64
N ALA A 1058 -11.94 26.79 23.59
CA ALA A 1058 -12.12 27.11 24.99
C ALA A 1058 -12.01 28.62 25.28
N GLU A 1059 -11.06 29.31 24.65
CA GLU A 1059 -10.92 30.77 24.75
C GLU A 1059 -12.10 31.50 24.08
N TYR A 1060 -12.61 30.99 22.95
CA TYR A 1060 -13.83 31.51 22.32
C TYR A 1060 -15.04 31.34 23.25
N PHE A 1061 -15.17 30.17 23.90
CA PHE A 1061 -16.22 29.93 24.91
C PHE A 1061 -16.10 30.93 26.06
N ASP A 1062 -14.93 31.05 26.70
CA ASP A 1062 -14.71 31.99 27.80
C ASP A 1062 -15.06 33.44 27.36
N ALA A 1063 -14.68 33.85 26.15
CA ALA A 1063 -15.01 35.17 25.61
C ALA A 1063 -16.53 35.39 25.39
N VAL A 1064 -17.28 34.33 25.04
CA VAL A 1064 -18.75 34.38 24.91
C VAL A 1064 -19.39 34.54 26.30
N ILE A 1065 -18.85 33.86 27.32
CA ILE A 1065 -19.31 34.00 28.71
C ILE A 1065 -18.99 35.38 29.27
N ASP A 1066 -17.77 35.89 29.05
CA ASP A 1066 -17.35 37.22 29.46
C ASP A 1066 -18.20 38.33 28.81
N ALA A 1067 -18.68 38.09 27.59
CA ALA A 1067 -19.65 38.95 26.91
C ALA A 1067 -21.09 38.85 27.49
N GLY A 1068 -21.31 38.01 28.48
CA GLY A 1068 -22.51 37.89 29.32
C GLY A 1068 -23.55 36.86 28.84
N ALA A 1069 -23.14 35.86 28.07
CA ALA A 1069 -24.02 34.74 27.70
C ALA A 1069 -24.16 33.70 28.82
N ASP A 1070 -25.30 33.02 28.88
CA ASP A 1070 -25.47 31.84 29.73
C ASP A 1070 -24.57 30.68 29.27
N ALA A 1071 -23.86 30.04 30.21
CA ALA A 1071 -22.85 29.05 29.90
C ALA A 1071 -23.38 27.81 29.17
N LYS A 1072 -24.54 27.30 29.59
CA LYS A 1072 -25.16 26.13 28.96
C LYS A 1072 -25.65 26.45 27.55
N SER A 1073 -26.23 27.64 27.38
CA SER A 1073 -26.69 28.11 26.07
C SER A 1073 -25.51 28.34 25.12
N ALA A 1074 -24.42 28.95 25.59
CA ALA A 1074 -23.19 29.13 24.82
C ALA A 1074 -22.59 27.78 24.38
N ALA A 1075 -22.47 26.82 25.29
CA ALA A 1075 -21.98 25.47 25.00
C ALA A 1075 -22.80 24.81 23.87
N ASN A 1076 -24.14 24.86 23.97
CA ASN A 1076 -25.04 24.29 22.97
C ASN A 1076 -24.89 24.95 21.58
N TRP A 1077 -24.74 26.27 21.52
CA TRP A 1077 -24.58 26.99 20.25
C TRP A 1077 -23.21 26.75 19.63
N ILE A 1078 -22.16 26.72 20.45
CA ILE A 1078 -20.79 26.46 20.01
C ILE A 1078 -20.69 25.04 19.43
N MET A 1079 -21.06 24.01 20.20
CA MET A 1079 -21.00 22.61 19.77
C MET A 1079 -22.01 22.27 18.65
N GLY A 1080 -23.12 23.01 18.59
CA GLY A 1080 -24.20 22.78 17.63
C GLY A 1080 -24.00 23.55 16.33
N ASP A 1081 -24.74 24.65 16.18
CA ASP A 1081 -24.84 25.37 14.90
C ASP A 1081 -23.51 26.03 14.48
N LEU A 1082 -22.66 26.49 15.42
CA LEU A 1082 -21.35 27.08 15.10
C LEU A 1082 -20.35 26.05 14.58
N SER A 1083 -20.06 24.99 15.35
CA SER A 1083 -19.19 23.90 14.89
C SER A 1083 -19.67 23.28 13.58
N LYS A 1084 -20.99 23.10 13.41
CA LYS A 1084 -21.57 22.61 12.15
C LYS A 1084 -21.24 23.53 10.96
N LYS A 1085 -21.32 24.84 11.15
CA LYS A 1085 -21.08 25.80 10.06
C LYS A 1085 -19.60 25.99 9.77
N LEU A 1086 -18.75 26.01 10.81
CA LEU A 1086 -17.29 25.97 10.67
C LEU A 1086 -16.84 24.76 9.85
N ASN A 1087 -17.36 23.57 10.16
CA ASN A 1087 -17.05 22.35 9.43
C ASN A 1087 -17.56 22.38 7.98
N ALA A 1088 -18.75 22.94 7.72
CA ALA A 1088 -19.31 23.04 6.38
C ALA A 1088 -18.49 23.97 5.46
N ASP A 1089 -17.86 25.01 6.02
CA ASP A 1089 -17.06 25.99 5.30
C ASP A 1089 -15.54 25.73 5.45
N SER A 1090 -15.14 24.63 6.09
CA SER A 1090 -13.74 24.26 6.38
C SER A 1090 -12.93 25.35 7.09
N LEU A 1091 -13.55 26.06 8.04
CA LEU A 1091 -12.93 27.12 8.83
C LEU A 1091 -12.62 26.63 10.26
N THR A 1092 -11.53 27.14 10.84
CA THR A 1092 -11.23 26.96 12.27
C THR A 1092 -11.92 28.04 13.11
N ILE A 1093 -12.05 27.82 14.42
CA ILE A 1093 -12.76 28.74 15.32
C ILE A 1093 -12.11 30.13 15.37
N GLU A 1094 -10.78 30.21 15.21
CA GLU A 1094 -10.01 31.45 15.12
C GLU A 1094 -10.35 32.28 13.88
N ARG A 1095 -10.87 31.62 12.83
CA ARG A 1095 -11.27 32.23 11.56
C ARG A 1095 -12.80 32.34 11.44
N SER A 1096 -13.52 32.17 12.54
CA SER A 1096 -14.98 32.31 12.58
C SER A 1096 -15.40 33.73 12.14
N PRO A 1097 -16.30 33.86 11.14
CA PRO A 1097 -16.91 35.16 10.78
C PRO A 1097 -17.79 35.74 11.90
N VAL A 1098 -18.22 34.89 12.84
CA VAL A 1098 -19.00 35.29 14.01
C VAL A 1098 -18.07 35.37 15.22
N ASP A 1099 -17.80 36.58 15.70
CA ASP A 1099 -17.04 36.79 16.93
C ASP A 1099 -17.86 36.45 18.19
N ALA A 1100 -17.15 36.25 19.30
CA ALA A 1100 -17.74 35.85 20.58
C ALA A 1100 -18.79 36.85 21.12
N LYS A 1101 -18.59 38.16 20.91
CA LYS A 1101 -19.51 39.19 21.41
C LYS A 1101 -20.84 39.13 20.65
N ARG A 1102 -20.78 39.01 19.33
CA ARG A 1102 -21.98 38.90 18.49
C ARG A 1102 -22.75 37.61 18.79
N LEU A 1103 -22.06 36.50 19.06
CA LEU A 1103 -22.73 35.28 19.50
C LEU A 1103 -23.42 35.47 20.86
N ALA A 1104 -22.74 36.09 21.83
CA ALA A 1104 -23.31 36.38 23.14
C ALA A 1104 -24.53 37.32 23.07
N GLU A 1105 -24.47 38.35 22.22
CA GLU A 1105 -25.60 39.26 21.97
C GLU A 1105 -26.82 38.51 21.41
N MET A 1106 -26.61 37.60 20.46
CA MET A 1106 -27.69 36.77 19.93
C MET A 1106 -28.29 35.87 21.03
N ILE A 1107 -27.46 35.26 21.87
CA ILE A 1107 -27.91 34.43 23.00
C ILE A 1107 -28.73 35.26 23.99
N LYS A 1108 -28.31 36.50 24.29
CA LYS A 1108 -29.07 37.44 25.12
C LYS A 1108 -30.44 37.76 24.52
N LEU A 1109 -30.54 38.01 23.21
CA LEU A 1109 -31.84 38.25 22.56
C LEU A 1109 -32.80 37.05 22.67
N ILE A 1110 -32.26 35.82 22.73
CA ILE A 1110 -33.05 34.61 23.00
C ILE A 1110 -33.51 34.59 24.47
N ALA A 1111 -32.59 34.86 25.40
CA ALA A 1111 -32.88 34.87 26.84
C ALA A 1111 -33.93 35.94 27.20
N ASP A 1112 -33.85 37.12 26.58
CA ASP A 1112 -34.79 38.23 26.74
C ASP A 1112 -36.16 37.97 26.04
N GLY A 1113 -36.31 36.85 25.34
CA GLY A 1113 -37.53 36.51 24.60
C GLY A 1113 -37.81 37.38 23.37
N THR A 1114 -36.84 38.21 22.96
CA THR A 1114 -36.94 39.10 21.78
C THR A 1114 -36.99 38.29 20.48
N ILE A 1115 -36.28 37.15 20.45
CA ILE A 1115 -36.32 36.20 19.34
C ILE A 1115 -36.49 34.76 19.87
N SER A 1116 -37.17 33.91 19.10
CA SER A 1116 -37.23 32.48 19.41
C SER A 1116 -35.94 31.77 18.98
N GLY A 1117 -35.66 30.59 19.54
CA GLY A 1117 -34.53 29.75 19.09
C GLY A 1117 -34.57 29.41 17.59
N LYS A 1118 -35.77 29.34 16.98
CA LYS A 1118 -35.91 29.14 15.53
C LYS A 1118 -35.47 30.38 14.73
N ILE A 1119 -35.84 31.57 15.20
CA ILE A 1119 -35.45 32.84 14.59
C ILE A 1119 -33.94 33.06 14.76
N ALA A 1120 -33.39 32.70 15.92
CA ALA A 1120 -31.95 32.81 16.17
C ALA A 1120 -31.11 32.05 15.13
N LYS A 1121 -31.56 30.89 14.64
CA LYS A 1121 -30.86 30.17 13.55
C LYS A 1121 -30.82 30.96 12.25
N THR A 1122 -31.88 31.70 11.93
CA THR A 1122 -31.92 32.59 10.77
C THR A 1122 -31.01 33.80 10.96
N VAL A 1123 -30.99 34.36 12.18
CA VAL A 1123 -30.09 35.47 12.52
C VAL A 1123 -28.62 35.01 12.46
N PHE A 1124 -28.29 33.85 13.02
CA PHE A 1124 -26.96 33.25 12.96
C PHE A 1124 -26.46 33.03 11.53
N ALA A 1125 -27.32 32.50 10.65
CA ALA A 1125 -27.00 32.32 9.24
C ALA A 1125 -26.66 33.65 8.54
N GLU A 1126 -27.35 34.74 8.91
CA GLU A 1126 -27.06 36.07 8.38
C GLU A 1126 -25.78 36.68 8.99
N MET A 1127 -25.54 36.46 10.29
CA MET A 1127 -24.33 36.92 10.98
C MET A 1127 -23.05 36.35 10.35
N TRP A 1128 -23.18 35.22 9.67
CA TRP A 1128 -22.08 34.58 8.95
C TRP A 1128 -21.61 35.36 7.72
N THR A 1129 -22.52 36.07 7.05
CA THR A 1129 -22.24 36.82 5.81
C THR A 1129 -22.24 38.33 6.02
N SER A 1130 -22.96 38.83 7.02
CA SER A 1130 -23.04 40.25 7.35
C SER A 1130 -22.20 40.59 8.58
N PRO A 1131 -21.50 41.76 8.60
CA PRO A 1131 -20.85 42.27 9.79
C PRO A 1131 -21.82 42.90 10.81
N ASP A 1132 -23.11 43.01 10.50
CA ASP A 1132 -24.10 43.69 11.35
C ASP A 1132 -24.32 42.96 12.69
N SER A 1133 -24.68 43.69 13.74
CA SER A 1133 -25.05 43.10 15.03
C SER A 1133 -26.34 42.25 14.92
N PRO A 1134 -26.51 41.21 15.76
CA PRO A 1134 -27.73 40.41 15.80
C PRO A 1134 -29.00 41.26 15.96
N ALA A 1135 -28.95 42.31 16.80
CA ALA A 1135 -30.07 43.22 17.00
C ALA A 1135 -30.42 44.02 15.74
N GLN A 1136 -29.42 44.47 14.98
CA GLN A 1136 -29.63 45.15 13.70
C GLN A 1136 -30.25 44.20 12.66
N ILE A 1137 -29.76 42.97 12.57
CA ILE A 1137 -30.30 41.94 11.66
C ILE A 1137 -31.77 41.65 12.00
N VAL A 1138 -32.07 41.51 13.30
CA VAL A 1138 -33.44 41.28 13.78
C VAL A 1138 -34.35 42.45 13.40
N LYS A 1139 -33.90 43.70 13.57
CA LYS A 1139 -34.68 44.90 13.22
C LYS A 1139 -34.87 45.04 11.71
N ALA A 1140 -33.80 44.88 10.93
CA ALA A 1140 -33.81 45.03 9.46
C ALA A 1140 -34.71 43.99 8.77
N LYS A 1141 -34.70 42.74 9.25
CA LYS A 1141 -35.54 41.67 8.72
C LYS A 1141 -36.91 41.56 9.43
N GLY A 1142 -37.18 42.44 10.39
CA GLY A 1142 -38.42 42.47 11.15
C GLY A 1142 -38.70 41.18 11.91
N LEU A 1143 -37.67 40.54 12.47
CA LEU A 1143 -37.71 39.21 13.09
C LEU A 1143 -38.04 39.24 14.58
N VAL A 1144 -38.47 40.38 15.13
CA VAL A 1144 -38.88 40.50 16.53
C VAL A 1144 -40.09 39.59 16.78
N GLN A 1145 -40.03 38.83 17.88
CA GLN A 1145 -41.12 37.96 18.30
C GLN A 1145 -42.33 38.81 18.73
N ILE A 1146 -43.51 38.46 18.21
CA ILE A 1146 -44.79 39.05 18.63
C ILE A 1146 -45.12 38.45 20.00
N THR A 1147 -45.15 39.30 21.01
CA THR A 1147 -45.56 38.96 22.39
C THR A 1147 -46.86 39.64 22.81
N ASP A 1148 -47.40 40.55 21.97
CA ASP A 1148 -48.72 41.15 22.17
C ASP A 1148 -49.83 40.09 22.08
N THR A 1149 -50.49 39.87 23.21
CA THR A 1149 -51.60 38.92 23.34
C THR A 1149 -52.75 39.27 22.39
N GLY A 1150 -53.01 40.55 22.12
CA GLY A 1150 -54.12 40.96 21.24
C GLY A 1150 -53.91 40.52 19.79
N ALA A 1151 -52.71 40.75 19.26
CA ALA A 1151 -52.35 40.31 17.91
C ALA A 1151 -52.31 38.77 17.76
N ILE A 1152 -51.86 38.06 18.80
CA ILE A 1152 -51.85 36.58 18.80
C ILE A 1152 -53.27 36.03 18.93
N GLU A 1153 -54.12 36.59 19.78
CA GLU A 1153 -55.52 36.19 19.92
C GLU A 1153 -56.29 36.37 18.60
N ALA A 1154 -56.10 37.48 17.89
CA ALA A 1154 -56.72 37.70 16.59
C ALA A 1154 -56.28 36.66 15.55
N ALA A 1155 -54.99 36.32 15.52
CA ALA A 1155 -54.46 35.27 14.64
C ALA A 1155 -54.98 33.87 15.02
N VAL A 1156 -55.15 33.60 16.32
CA VAL A 1156 -55.76 32.36 16.83
C VAL A 1156 -57.23 32.28 16.42
N ASP A 1157 -58.00 33.35 16.57
CA ASP A 1157 -59.41 33.42 16.17
C ASP A 1157 -59.59 33.20 14.67
N GLU A 1158 -58.71 33.80 13.86
CA GLU A 1158 -58.71 33.59 12.41
C GLU A 1158 -58.42 32.13 12.03
N VAL A 1159 -57.45 31.49 12.70
CA VAL A 1159 -57.10 30.08 12.44
C VAL A 1159 -58.21 29.14 12.91
N ILE A 1160 -58.86 29.41 14.05
CA ILE A 1160 -60.03 28.63 14.52
C ILE A 1160 -61.17 28.74 13.51
N ALA A 1161 -61.51 29.96 13.05
CA ALA A 1161 -62.57 30.18 12.09
C ALA A 1161 -62.31 29.52 10.72
N LYS A 1162 -61.06 29.53 10.26
CA LYS A 1162 -60.67 28.95 8.96
C LYS A 1162 -60.48 27.43 8.99
N ASN A 1163 -60.45 26.79 10.16
CA ASN A 1163 -60.17 25.34 10.29
C ASN A 1163 -61.20 24.60 11.16
N PRO A 1164 -62.51 24.66 10.85
CA PRO A 1164 -63.56 24.09 11.68
C PRO A 1164 -63.39 22.58 11.92
N LYS A 1165 -62.90 21.84 10.90
CA LYS A 1165 -62.66 20.40 11.02
C LYS A 1165 -61.63 20.04 12.09
N ALA A 1166 -60.55 20.82 12.21
CA ALA A 1166 -59.51 20.58 13.22
C ALA A 1166 -59.98 20.94 14.63
N VAL A 1167 -60.91 21.91 14.75
CA VAL A 1167 -61.57 22.28 16.00
C VAL A 1167 -62.50 21.16 16.48
N ASP A 1168 -63.31 20.59 15.58
CA ASP A 1168 -64.20 19.47 15.89
C ASP A 1168 -63.41 18.22 16.31
N GLU A 1169 -62.30 17.93 15.64
CA GLU A 1169 -61.41 16.82 16.01
C GLU A 1169 -60.77 17.00 17.40
N TYR A 1170 -60.40 18.24 17.77
CA TYR A 1170 -59.89 18.55 19.10
C TYR A 1170 -60.96 18.36 20.18
N ARG A 1171 -62.18 18.89 19.96
CA ARG A 1171 -63.34 18.73 20.87
C ARG A 1171 -63.80 17.28 20.98
N GLY A 1172 -63.62 16.46 19.93
CA GLY A 1172 -63.82 15.01 19.93
C GLY A 1172 -62.75 14.20 20.66
N GLY A 1173 -61.79 14.84 21.34
CA GLY A 1173 -60.79 14.19 22.20
C GLY A 1173 -59.43 13.92 21.56
N LYS A 1174 -59.19 14.27 20.29
CA LYS A 1174 -57.88 14.09 19.65
C LYS A 1174 -56.94 15.26 19.95
N LYS A 1175 -56.21 15.20 21.07
CA LYS A 1175 -55.23 16.22 21.49
C LYS A 1175 -54.13 16.54 20.46
N LYS A 1176 -53.82 15.63 19.51
CA LYS A 1176 -52.86 15.88 18.40
C LYS A 1176 -53.32 16.98 17.43
N ALA A 1177 -54.61 17.28 17.34
CA ALA A 1177 -55.13 18.35 16.47
C ALA A 1177 -54.65 19.75 16.88
N LEU A 1178 -54.31 19.95 18.16
CA LEU A 1178 -53.77 21.21 18.68
C LEU A 1178 -52.43 21.57 18.01
N GLY A 1179 -51.54 20.59 17.79
CA GLY A 1179 -50.25 20.82 17.14
C GLY A 1179 -50.38 21.30 15.68
N ALA A 1180 -51.41 20.82 14.96
CA ALA A 1180 -51.70 21.27 13.60
C ALA A 1180 -52.19 22.73 13.60
N LEU A 1181 -53.05 23.11 14.54
CA LEU A 1181 -53.54 24.48 14.73
C LEU A 1181 -52.41 25.44 15.13
N VAL A 1182 -51.52 25.03 16.03
CA VAL A 1182 -50.30 25.78 16.39
C VAL A 1182 -49.44 26.02 15.15
N GLY A 1183 -49.24 24.99 14.31
CA GLY A 1183 -48.51 25.11 13.04
C GLY A 1183 -49.13 26.13 12.09
N GLN A 1184 -50.46 26.22 12.03
CA GLN A 1184 -51.16 27.20 11.20
C GLN A 1184 -51.07 28.62 11.76
N VAL A 1185 -51.19 28.82 13.07
CA VAL A 1185 -50.97 30.12 13.72
C VAL A 1185 -49.53 30.58 13.50
N MET A 1186 -48.57 29.66 13.60
CA MET A 1186 -47.17 29.95 13.27
C MET A 1186 -46.97 30.32 11.80
N LYS A 1187 -47.67 29.68 10.87
CA LYS A 1187 -47.59 30.02 9.44
C LYS A 1187 -48.16 31.42 9.17
N LEU A 1188 -49.31 31.74 9.75
CA LEU A 1188 -49.97 33.05 9.60
C LEU A 1188 -49.09 34.18 10.17
N THR A 1189 -48.48 33.94 11.32
CA THR A 1189 -47.59 34.91 12.01
C THR A 1189 -46.15 34.87 11.48
N ARG A 1190 -45.88 34.14 10.39
CA ARG A 1190 -44.54 33.96 9.78
C ARG A 1190 -43.47 33.48 10.77
N GLY A 1191 -43.88 32.68 11.75
CA GLY A 1191 -43.01 32.13 12.80
C GLY A 1191 -42.63 33.11 13.90
N LYS A 1192 -43.29 34.28 13.96
CA LYS A 1192 -42.98 35.34 14.93
C LYS A 1192 -43.78 35.26 16.22
N ALA A 1193 -44.90 34.52 16.29
CA ALA A 1193 -45.67 34.42 17.53
C ALA A 1193 -44.95 33.58 18.58
N ASN A 1194 -45.09 33.94 19.86
CA ASN A 1194 -44.57 33.13 20.97
C ASN A 1194 -45.23 31.74 20.98
N PRO A 1195 -44.48 30.62 20.81
CA PRO A 1195 -45.05 29.28 20.75
C PRO A 1195 -45.80 28.86 22.02
N GLN A 1196 -45.31 29.25 23.20
CA GLN A 1196 -45.96 28.91 24.46
C GLN A 1196 -47.29 29.64 24.60
N LEU A 1197 -47.31 30.93 24.26
CA LEU A 1197 -48.52 31.76 24.34
C LEU A 1197 -49.58 31.33 23.31
N VAL A 1198 -49.16 30.97 22.09
CA VAL A 1198 -50.05 30.41 21.06
C VAL A 1198 -50.69 29.11 21.54
N ASN A 1199 -49.91 28.20 22.13
CA ASN A 1199 -50.44 26.95 22.69
C ASN A 1199 -51.46 27.21 23.81
N GLN A 1200 -51.15 28.12 24.73
CA GLN A 1200 -52.03 28.49 25.84
C GLN A 1200 -53.33 29.14 25.36
N LEU A 1201 -53.26 30.07 24.40
CA LEU A 1201 -54.43 30.79 23.88
C LEU A 1201 -55.32 29.88 23.01
N LEU A 1202 -54.73 29.02 22.18
CA LEU A 1202 -55.48 28.00 21.43
C LEU A 1202 -56.19 27.05 22.37
N ALA A 1203 -55.50 26.49 23.38
CA ALA A 1203 -56.12 25.60 24.35
C ALA A 1203 -57.28 26.31 25.07
N LYS A 1204 -57.05 27.53 25.58
CA LYS A 1204 -58.07 28.32 26.29
C LYS A 1204 -59.31 28.63 25.45
N LYS A 1205 -59.16 28.94 24.16
CA LYS A 1205 -60.29 29.26 23.26
C LYS A 1205 -61.01 28.03 22.71
N LEU A 1206 -60.34 26.88 22.66
CA LEU A 1206 -60.94 25.61 22.21
C LEU A 1206 -61.66 24.87 23.34
N ASP A 1207 -61.18 25.04 24.58
CA ASP A 1207 -61.78 24.51 25.82
C ASP A 1207 -62.94 25.38 26.36
N ALA A 1208 -63.07 26.62 25.86
CA ALA A 1208 -64.25 27.47 26.05
C ALA A 1208 -65.35 27.14 25.02
#